data_AF-A0A445DCP6-F1
#
_entry.id   AF-A0A445DCP6-F1
#
_cell.length_a   1.000
_cell.length_b   1.000
_cell.length_c   1.000
_cell.angle_alpha   90.00
_cell.angle_beta   90.00
_cell.angle_gamma   90.00
#
_symmetry.space_group_name_H-M   'P 1'
#
loop_
_entity.id
_entity.type
_entity.pdbx_description
1 polymer ?
#
loop_
_entity_poly.entity_id
_entity_poly.type
_entity_poly.pdbx_seq_one_letter_code
_entity_poly.pdbx_strand_id
1 'polypeptide(L)'
;MNSKERPTLGGTRIKTRKRNIAAPLDPAAFADAVVQIYLDNAGDLELVAKNIESSDLNFSRYGDTFFEASQIQLRNFSMRTPVDGFEMQVVFTGGRTQPGTTKPDEGERHPYSIIECEPKREVILPSVIYIQKILRRRPFLIKNLENVMQKFLQSLELFEENERKKLAIFTALAFSQKLSGLPPETVFQPLLKDNLVAKGLVLSFITDFFKEYLIDNSLDDLISILKRGKVEDNLLEFFPPTKRSNESFSEHFSKEGLVALVEYNEKKIFEVKLKEMKSALTTQITEEVDISEVIENVKVRVRDAKLPDIEVVRVLWDVLMDAVQWSGKNQQQNANSALRQVKTWAELLNTFCTTGKLELELMYKVQMQCYEDAKLMKLFPEIIRSLYEQDVLAEDTILHWFRKGTNTKGSPASIICKCMAKASSHSTSNNGPHAFDAAFVRRAAVLADKSAGLTSPHPNFGCVITTPTGAVASEAYLYAQGTTPAEAQAVAAAGELCRGATAYLNMEPGDCHGDHAAVSALVQGGVKRVVIGMRNPLQHLRGNAVRALRSQGLQVDLLGEDLTSKVMEDAQKACILVNAPLICRAASRVPFSVLKYAMTLDGKIAASSGHASWISSKQSRNLVFELRGRSDAVIVGGNTVRKDNPRLTARHGGGHMPIRIVMSQTLNLPEEANLWDMSEVSTIVVTQRGARRSLQKLLASKGVEVVEFDILNPRDVMEYFHDRGYLSIFWECGGTLAAAAISSGVIHKVYAFVAPKIIGGKNAPTPVGELGMVEMSQALNLIDVCYEQVGPDMLISGFLQPLPDILPTIPSLDETYAVDPTVSPYESSIIFFYKTWDPYGALSNFSPHPIQMPDENGDNVTWLSVEHYYQAHKFIGMDDTLARDSIEKIKSAKSPEEAAKIGRSMQRKRPDLVRPDWDNIKIDVMYRALKCKFSTYPHLNTMLLSTTGSVLVEASPHDLFWGGGRDGEGLNYLGRLLMKLRSEFLGESSSSCESPSIAV
;
A
#
# COMPACT_ATOMS: atom_id res chain seq x y z
N MET A 1 29.26 -34.33 83.94
CA MET A 1 28.07 -35.07 83.48
C MET A 1 27.58 -34.46 82.17
N ASN A 2 27.67 -35.26 81.10
CA ASN A 2 26.98 -35.22 79.81
C ASN A 2 26.54 -33.91 79.13
N SER A 3 27.25 -33.62 78.04
CA SER A 3 26.74 -33.42 76.65
C SER A 3 25.27 -33.03 76.43
N LYS A 4 25.07 -31.94 75.67
CA LYS A 4 24.73 -32.02 74.24
C LYS A 4 24.59 -30.64 73.59
N GLU A 5 25.13 -30.57 72.37
CA GLU A 5 25.07 -29.47 71.42
C GLU A 5 23.65 -29.13 70.95
N ARG A 6 23.51 -27.91 70.44
CA ARG A 6 22.34 -27.42 69.70
C ARG A 6 22.06 -28.28 68.46
N PRO A 7 20.79 -28.50 68.11
CA PRO A 7 20.40 -28.77 66.74
C PRO A 7 19.68 -27.58 66.11
N THR A 8 20.10 -27.22 64.90
CA THR A 8 19.35 -26.44 63.92
C THR A 8 18.47 -27.35 63.06
N LEU A 9 17.21 -26.96 62.83
CA LEU A 9 16.46 -26.86 61.55
C LEU A 9 14.98 -27.26 61.71
N GLY A 10 14.11 -26.50 61.02
CA GLY A 10 12.91 -27.07 60.40
C GLY A 10 11.54 -26.57 60.87
N GLY A 11 11.14 -25.38 60.40
CA GLY A 11 9.80 -25.09 59.86
C GLY A 11 8.53 -25.42 60.67
N THR A 12 7.83 -24.37 61.12
CA THR A 12 6.36 -24.32 60.95
C THR A 12 5.88 -22.87 60.82
N ARG A 13 5.27 -22.57 59.65
CA ARG A 13 4.68 -21.28 59.30
C ARG A 13 3.49 -20.96 60.20
N ILE A 14 3.59 -19.89 60.99
CA ILE A 14 2.41 -19.21 61.55
C ILE A 14 2.08 -18.04 60.63
N LYS A 15 0.96 -18.16 59.90
CA LYS A 15 0.44 -17.11 59.00
C LYS A 15 -0.13 -15.94 59.80
N THR A 16 0.59 -14.83 59.88
CA THR A 16 -0.02 -13.52 60.17
C THR A 16 -0.50 -12.89 58.86
N ARG A 17 -1.82 -12.86 58.64
CA ARG A 17 -2.47 -12.07 57.57
C ARG A 17 -2.20 -10.58 57.86
N LYS A 18 -1.27 -9.96 57.12
CA LYS A 18 -1.26 -8.49 56.97
C LYS A 18 -2.51 -8.11 56.17
N ARG A 19 -3.52 -7.56 56.86
CA ARG A 19 -4.58 -6.79 56.19
C ARG A 19 -3.90 -5.55 55.62
N ASN A 20 -3.91 -5.41 54.29
CA ASN A 20 -3.57 -4.17 53.62
C ASN A 20 -4.59 -3.12 54.10
N ILE A 21 -4.16 -2.19 54.95
CA ILE A 21 -4.94 -0.97 55.21
C ILE A 21 -4.80 -0.14 53.95
N ALA A 22 -5.88 -0.01 53.18
CA ALA A 22 -5.92 0.91 52.04
C ALA A 22 -5.80 2.34 52.58
N ALA A 23 -4.84 3.11 52.07
CA ALA A 23 -4.78 4.54 52.36
C ALA A 23 -6.12 5.21 51.99
N PRO A 24 -6.61 6.20 52.74
CA PRO A 24 -7.85 6.92 52.41
C PRO A 24 -7.83 7.44 50.96
N LEU A 25 -8.99 7.46 50.30
CA LEU A 25 -9.17 8.11 49.00
C LEU A 25 -9.22 9.62 49.24
N ASP A 26 -8.33 10.37 48.59
CA ASP A 26 -8.32 11.84 48.62
C ASP A 26 -8.23 12.38 47.18
N PRO A 27 -9.35 12.33 46.43
CA PRO A 27 -9.41 12.83 45.06
C PRO A 27 -9.31 14.35 44.98
N ALA A 28 -9.64 15.07 46.06
CA ALA A 28 -9.55 16.52 46.12
C ALA A 28 -8.08 16.99 46.08
N ALA A 29 -7.22 16.40 46.93
CA ALA A 29 -5.79 16.71 46.91
C ALA A 29 -5.13 16.37 45.55
N PHE A 30 -5.59 15.32 44.87
CA PHE A 30 -5.13 14.97 43.53
C PHE A 30 -5.55 16.03 42.50
N ALA A 31 -6.82 16.45 42.52
CA ALA A 31 -7.34 17.48 41.61
C ALA A 31 -6.62 18.82 41.84
N ASP A 32 -6.45 19.25 43.09
CA ASP A 32 -5.76 20.49 43.45
C ASP A 32 -4.31 20.48 42.97
N ALA A 33 -3.61 19.35 43.07
CA ALA A 33 -2.25 19.22 42.54
C ALA A 33 -2.20 19.32 41.01
N VAL A 34 -3.19 18.75 40.29
CA VAL A 34 -3.30 18.92 38.84
C VAL A 34 -3.58 20.38 38.49
N VAL A 35 -4.53 21.03 39.17
CA VAL A 35 -4.87 22.45 38.97
C VAL A 35 -3.65 23.33 39.21
N GLN A 36 -2.91 23.09 40.29
CA GLN A 36 -1.71 23.85 40.62
C GLN A 36 -0.65 23.75 39.52
N ILE A 37 -0.48 22.57 38.91
CA ILE A 37 0.43 22.43 37.75
C ILE A 37 -0.04 23.28 36.56
N TYR A 38 -1.33 23.42 36.30
CA TYR A 38 -1.80 24.34 35.24
C TYR A 38 -1.54 25.80 35.58
N LEU A 39 -1.78 26.20 36.83
CA LEU A 39 -1.58 27.57 37.30
C LEU A 39 -0.09 27.97 37.28
N ASP A 40 0.79 27.09 37.77
CA ASP A 40 2.23 27.30 37.84
C ASP A 40 2.88 27.48 36.45
N ASN A 41 2.22 26.98 35.41
CA ASN A 41 2.72 27.00 34.04
C ASN A 41 1.90 27.91 33.11
N ALA A 42 1.05 28.78 33.67
CA ALA A 42 0.25 29.76 32.93
C ALA A 42 -0.52 29.19 31.73
N GLY A 43 -0.98 27.94 31.82
CA GLY A 43 -1.71 27.28 30.74
C GLY A 43 -0.88 26.85 29.52
N ASP A 44 0.45 26.92 29.55
CA ASP A 44 1.31 26.34 28.51
C ASP A 44 1.18 24.81 28.54
N LEU A 45 0.41 24.27 27.60
CA LEU A 45 0.09 22.86 27.52
C LEU A 45 1.29 21.94 27.32
N GLU A 46 2.39 22.45 26.75
CA GLU A 46 3.61 21.66 26.57
C GLU A 46 4.39 21.55 27.87
N LEU A 47 4.49 22.65 28.62
CA LEU A 47 5.13 22.66 29.92
C LEU A 47 4.29 21.93 30.98
N VAL A 48 2.97 22.08 30.93
CA VAL A 48 2.02 21.33 31.76
C VAL A 48 2.15 19.82 31.51
N ALA A 49 2.20 19.37 30.25
CA ALA A 49 2.41 17.96 29.93
C ALA A 49 3.71 17.42 30.54
N LYS A 50 4.81 18.17 30.40
CA LYS A 50 6.12 17.79 30.96
C LYS A 50 6.08 17.67 32.48
N ASN A 51 5.43 18.61 33.16
CA ASN A 51 5.35 18.61 34.62
C ASN A 51 4.42 17.53 35.17
N ILE A 52 3.29 17.27 34.49
CA ILE A 52 2.38 16.14 34.79
C ILE A 52 3.11 14.81 34.61
N GLU A 53 3.96 14.69 33.59
CA GLU A 53 4.78 13.49 33.38
C GLU A 53 5.82 13.27 34.48
N SER A 54 6.47 14.34 34.96
CA SER A 54 7.48 14.26 36.04
C SER A 54 6.89 14.18 37.45
N SER A 55 5.58 14.35 37.60
CA SER A 55 4.89 14.32 38.89
C SER A 55 4.69 12.90 39.43
N ASP A 56 4.74 12.74 40.76
CA ASP A 56 4.42 11.48 41.46
C ASP A 56 2.90 11.23 41.63
N LEU A 57 2.08 11.86 40.80
CA LEU A 57 0.63 11.75 40.83
C LEU A 57 0.15 10.33 40.51
N ASN A 58 -0.80 9.81 41.30
CA ASN A 58 -1.31 8.45 41.15
C ASN A 58 -2.45 8.34 40.13
N PHE A 59 -2.10 8.39 38.84
CA PHE A 59 -3.04 8.27 37.72
C PHE A 59 -3.80 6.92 37.68
N SER A 60 -3.24 5.86 38.26
CA SER A 60 -3.90 4.55 38.34
C SER A 60 -5.13 4.56 39.26
N ARG A 61 -5.07 5.38 40.32
CA ARG A 61 -6.15 5.51 41.31
C ARG A 61 -7.14 6.63 40.97
N TYR A 62 -6.66 7.70 40.32
CA TYR A 62 -7.43 8.93 40.11
C TYR A 62 -7.53 9.33 38.63
N GLY A 63 -7.50 8.36 37.71
CA GLY A 63 -7.56 8.62 36.27
C GLY A 63 -8.84 9.33 35.81
N ASP A 64 -10.00 9.02 36.38
CA ASP A 64 -11.25 9.73 36.09
C ASP A 64 -11.16 11.18 36.59
N THR A 65 -10.72 11.37 37.83
CA THR A 65 -10.48 12.68 38.44
C THR A 65 -9.45 13.50 37.67
N PHE A 66 -8.46 12.86 37.02
CA PHE A 66 -7.51 13.54 36.16
C PHE A 66 -8.19 14.15 34.94
N PHE A 67 -9.05 13.42 34.23
CA PHE A 67 -9.73 13.98 33.05
C PHE A 67 -10.82 14.97 33.44
N GLU A 68 -11.52 14.72 34.55
CA GLU A 68 -12.47 15.67 35.15
C GLU A 68 -11.76 16.97 35.56
N ALA A 69 -10.61 16.89 36.24
CA ALA A 69 -9.79 18.05 36.62
C ALA A 69 -8.79 18.50 35.54
N SER A 70 -8.82 17.93 34.34
CA SER A 70 -8.02 18.43 33.20
C SER A 70 -8.83 19.47 32.43
N GLN A 71 -8.29 20.02 31.34
CA GLN A 71 -8.93 21.10 30.57
C GLN A 71 -10.40 20.85 30.17
N ILE A 72 -10.93 19.64 30.26
CA ILE A 72 -12.33 19.36 29.93
C ILE A 72 -13.32 20.00 30.93
N GLN A 73 -12.99 20.13 32.24
CA GLN A 73 -13.82 20.92 33.18
C GLN A 73 -13.10 21.27 34.51
N LEU A 74 -12.48 22.45 34.62
CA LEU A 74 -11.87 22.88 35.88
C LEU A 74 -12.75 23.92 36.61
N ARG A 75 -13.15 23.63 37.87
CA ARG A 75 -13.65 24.61 38.86
C ARG A 75 -12.73 24.59 40.09
N ASN A 76 -12.44 25.76 40.67
CA ASN A 76 -11.73 25.92 41.94
C ASN A 76 -12.56 25.33 43.09
N PHE A 77 -11.96 24.46 43.90
CA PHE A 77 -12.47 24.10 45.23
C PHE A 77 -11.61 24.82 46.28
N SER A 78 -12.20 25.73 47.07
CA SER A 78 -11.52 26.30 48.24
C SER A 78 -12.30 26.00 49.52
N MET A 79 -11.57 25.53 50.54
CA MET A 79 -12.03 24.93 51.80
C MET A 79 -12.86 25.86 52.71
N ARG A 80 -13.87 25.29 53.41
CA ARG A 80 -14.02 25.31 54.90
C ARG A 80 -15.36 24.73 55.39
N THR A 81 -15.34 23.55 56.04
CA THR A 81 -15.77 23.29 57.43
C THR A 81 -15.91 21.78 57.69
N PRO A 82 -15.54 21.27 58.88
CA PRO A 82 -15.62 19.85 59.19
C PRO A 82 -16.94 19.51 59.88
N VAL A 83 -17.75 18.63 59.30
CA VAL A 83 -18.80 17.93 60.06
C VAL A 83 -19.02 16.53 59.50
N ASP A 84 -18.74 15.55 60.35
CA ASP A 84 -19.17 14.15 60.40
C ASP A 84 -19.70 13.47 59.13
N GLY A 85 -18.86 12.57 58.60
CA GLY A 85 -19.29 11.25 58.13
C GLY A 85 -20.36 11.19 57.04
N PHE A 86 -20.02 11.61 55.82
CA PHE A 86 -20.71 11.17 54.59
C PHE A 86 -19.71 11.11 53.42
N GLU A 87 -19.80 10.06 52.61
CA GLU A 87 -18.98 9.86 51.40
C GLU A 87 -19.12 11.04 50.43
N MET A 88 -18.01 11.74 50.17
CA MET A 88 -17.96 12.85 49.23
C MET A 88 -17.94 12.30 47.80
N GLN A 89 -19.11 12.26 47.18
CA GLN A 89 -19.31 11.94 45.77
C GLN A 89 -18.83 13.13 44.93
N VAL A 90 -18.04 12.89 43.87
CA VAL A 90 -17.71 13.93 42.88
C VAL A 90 -19.01 14.38 42.22
N VAL A 91 -19.52 15.55 42.63
CA VAL A 91 -20.79 16.10 42.15
C VAL A 91 -20.58 16.72 40.77
N PHE A 92 -21.01 16.02 39.72
CA PHE A 92 -21.46 16.67 38.50
C PHE A 92 -22.64 17.56 38.88
N THR A 93 -22.55 18.88 38.69
CA THR A 93 -23.73 19.74 38.81
C THR A 93 -24.73 19.30 37.76
N GLY A 94 -25.77 18.62 38.23
CA GLY A 94 -26.82 18.01 37.42
C GLY A 94 -27.61 16.89 38.07
N GLY A 95 -27.21 16.39 39.24
CA GLY A 95 -28.12 15.64 40.07
C GLY A 95 -29.23 16.54 40.61
N ARG A 96 -30.46 16.41 40.08
CA ARG A 96 -31.66 16.70 40.88
C ARG A 96 -31.66 15.72 42.06
N THR A 97 -31.04 16.07 43.18
CA THR A 97 -31.32 15.42 44.46
C THR A 97 -32.61 16.01 45.01
N GLN A 98 -33.72 15.33 44.72
CA GLN A 98 -35.09 15.58 45.18
C GLN A 98 -35.76 16.89 44.67
N PRO A 99 -37.09 16.91 44.51
CA PRO A 99 -37.82 18.13 44.17
C PRO A 99 -37.75 19.12 45.35
N GLY A 100 -37.18 20.30 45.14
CA GLY A 100 -37.26 21.42 46.10
C GLY A 100 -35.94 22.07 46.53
N THR A 101 -34.78 21.66 46.01
CA THR A 101 -33.49 22.30 46.35
C THR A 101 -33.07 23.36 45.33
N THR A 102 -32.68 24.53 45.83
CA THR A 102 -32.13 25.67 45.08
C THR A 102 -30.74 25.34 44.51
N LYS A 103 -30.39 25.94 43.36
CA LYS A 103 -29.06 25.83 42.73
C LYS A 103 -27.95 25.98 43.79
N PRO A 104 -27.03 25.01 43.95
CA PRO A 104 -25.86 25.22 44.80
C PRO A 104 -24.93 26.28 44.17
N ASP A 105 -24.30 27.09 45.02
CA ASP A 105 -23.41 28.20 44.65
C ASP A 105 -22.35 27.76 43.63
N GLU A 106 -22.26 28.50 42.52
CA GLU A 106 -21.36 28.20 41.42
C GLU A 106 -19.91 28.61 41.77
N GLY A 107 -19.04 27.64 42.08
CA GLY A 107 -17.61 27.90 42.26
C GLY A 107 -16.93 28.48 41.00
N GLU A 108 -15.85 29.26 41.19
CA GLU A 108 -15.10 29.90 40.11
C GLU A 108 -14.53 28.86 39.12
N ARG A 109 -14.77 29.08 37.82
CA ARG A 109 -14.25 28.23 36.74
C ARG A 109 -12.80 28.62 36.42
N HIS A 110 -11.99 27.64 36.06
CA HIS A 110 -10.58 27.86 35.78
C HIS A 110 -10.36 28.42 34.37
N PRO A 111 -9.45 29.39 34.20
CA PRO A 111 -9.31 30.17 32.96
C PRO A 111 -8.86 29.35 31.74
N TYR A 112 -8.28 28.16 31.94
CA TYR A 112 -7.76 27.31 30.85
C TYR A 112 -8.67 26.10 30.54
N SER A 113 -9.95 26.14 30.90
CA SER A 113 -10.90 25.08 30.53
C SER A 113 -11.42 25.25 29.09
N ILE A 114 -11.65 24.13 28.39
CA ILE A 114 -12.32 24.07 27.10
C ILE A 114 -13.70 24.73 27.16
N ILE A 115 -14.38 24.71 28.31
CA ILE A 115 -15.68 25.35 28.48
C ILE A 115 -15.57 26.89 28.50
N GLU A 116 -14.45 27.45 28.95
CA GLU A 116 -14.22 28.91 29.01
C GLU A 116 -13.56 29.48 27.74
N CYS A 117 -13.07 28.63 26.83
CA CYS A 117 -12.42 29.07 25.59
C CYS A 117 -13.42 29.46 24.48
N GLU A 118 -12.98 30.10 23.40
CA GLU A 118 -13.86 30.38 22.26
C GLU A 118 -14.32 29.07 21.57
N PRO A 119 -15.57 28.98 21.06
CA PRO A 119 -16.07 27.81 20.34
C PRO A 119 -15.48 27.70 18.92
N LYS A 120 -14.15 27.60 18.84
CA LYS A 120 -13.36 27.56 17.62
C LYS A 120 -12.38 26.40 17.66
N ARG A 121 -12.19 25.75 16.51
CA ARG A 121 -11.27 24.63 16.32
C ARG A 121 -9.85 24.97 16.77
N GLU A 122 -9.33 26.13 16.37
CA GLU A 122 -7.93 26.52 16.59
C GLU A 122 -7.61 26.65 18.08
N VAL A 123 -8.62 26.95 18.89
CA VAL A 123 -8.50 27.14 20.34
C VAL A 123 -8.62 25.81 21.10
N ILE A 124 -9.44 24.88 20.61
CA ILE A 124 -9.72 23.59 21.25
C ILE A 124 -8.72 22.49 20.83
N LEU A 125 -8.19 22.55 19.61
CA LEU A 125 -7.26 21.56 19.06
C LEU A 125 -5.99 21.36 19.93
N PRO A 126 -5.34 22.41 20.47
CA PRO A 126 -4.20 22.24 21.38
C PRO A 126 -4.51 21.34 22.58
N SER A 127 -5.71 21.45 23.17
CA SER A 127 -6.17 20.61 24.28
C SER A 127 -6.29 19.13 23.88
N VAL A 128 -6.78 18.87 22.67
CA VAL A 128 -6.93 17.51 22.09
C VAL A 128 -5.55 16.88 21.87
N ILE A 129 -4.60 17.64 21.30
CA ILE A 129 -3.20 17.20 21.08
C ILE A 129 -2.50 16.94 22.41
N TYR A 130 -2.74 17.80 23.42
CA TYR A 130 -2.24 17.60 24.77
C TYR A 130 -2.74 16.28 25.38
N ILE A 131 -4.04 16.00 25.34
CA ILE A 131 -4.62 14.74 25.85
C ILE A 131 -4.05 13.54 25.07
N GLN A 132 -3.84 13.68 23.75
CA GLN A 132 -3.23 12.65 22.92
C GLN A 132 -1.78 12.35 23.35
N LYS A 133 -0.98 13.39 23.67
CA LYS A 133 0.39 13.22 24.21
C LYS A 133 0.37 12.44 25.54
N ILE A 134 -0.55 12.78 26.45
CA ILE A 134 -0.69 12.07 27.73
C ILE A 134 -1.10 10.61 27.53
N LEU A 135 -2.11 10.34 26.68
CA LEU A 135 -2.59 8.99 26.40
C LEU A 135 -1.55 8.11 25.70
N ARG A 136 -0.72 8.68 24.81
CA ARG A 136 0.38 7.95 24.17
C ARG A 136 1.38 7.42 25.21
N ARG A 137 1.64 8.18 26.27
CA ARG A 137 2.57 7.78 27.35
C ARG A 137 1.90 6.96 28.45
N ARG A 138 0.58 7.12 28.65
CA ARG A 138 -0.23 6.40 29.64
C ARG A 138 -1.49 5.79 29.01
N PRO A 139 -1.38 4.73 28.19
CA PRO A 139 -2.52 4.19 27.43
C PRO A 139 -3.66 3.65 28.31
N PHE A 140 -3.37 3.22 29.55
CA PHE A 140 -4.38 2.72 30.48
C PHE A 140 -5.43 3.78 30.87
N LEU A 141 -5.12 5.07 30.68
CA LEU A 141 -6.02 6.18 30.95
C LEU A 141 -7.15 6.31 29.91
N ILE A 142 -7.10 5.59 28.79
CA ILE A 142 -8.14 5.67 27.74
C ILE A 142 -9.53 5.32 28.28
N LYS A 143 -9.62 4.35 29.21
CA LYS A 143 -10.89 3.95 29.83
C LYS A 143 -11.45 5.06 30.72
N ASN A 144 -10.58 5.82 31.36
CA ASN A 144 -10.98 6.96 32.17
C ASN A 144 -11.49 8.11 31.29
N LEU A 145 -10.82 8.39 30.16
CA LEU A 145 -11.31 9.38 29.19
C LEU A 145 -12.68 8.97 28.62
N GLU A 146 -12.85 7.68 28.27
CA GLU A 146 -14.13 7.11 27.82
C GLU A 146 -15.24 7.36 28.84
N ASN A 147 -15.01 7.04 30.12
CA ASN A 147 -15.97 7.26 31.20
C ASN A 147 -16.36 8.73 31.32
N VAL A 148 -15.39 9.64 31.25
CA VAL A 148 -15.62 11.08 31.40
C VAL A 148 -16.39 11.65 30.20
N MET A 149 -16.05 11.24 28.98
CA MET A 149 -16.82 11.62 27.78
C MET A 149 -18.26 11.13 27.83
N GLN A 150 -18.50 9.91 28.32
CA GLN A 150 -19.86 9.41 28.53
C GLN A 150 -20.64 10.29 29.51
N LYS A 151 -20.03 10.68 30.63
CA LYS A 151 -20.67 11.55 31.63
C LYS A 151 -21.03 12.92 31.03
N PHE A 152 -20.16 13.52 30.21
CA PHE A 152 -20.45 14.79 29.54
C PHE A 152 -21.61 14.70 28.56
N LEU A 153 -21.59 13.69 27.68
CA LEU A 153 -22.65 13.52 26.68
C LEU A 153 -23.99 13.11 27.30
N GLN A 154 -23.96 12.42 28.44
CA GLN A 154 -25.15 12.10 29.22
C GLN A 154 -25.75 13.32 29.94
N SER A 155 -24.94 14.38 30.09
CA SER A 155 -25.21 15.59 30.87
C SER A 155 -25.45 16.82 29.99
N LEU A 156 -25.68 16.67 28.68
CA LEU A 156 -25.81 17.79 27.73
C LEU A 156 -26.87 18.84 28.11
N GLU A 157 -27.90 18.45 28.88
CA GLU A 157 -28.93 19.38 29.35
C GLU A 157 -28.44 20.41 30.38
N LEU A 158 -27.24 20.21 30.92
CA LEU A 158 -26.63 21.04 31.97
C LEU A 158 -25.66 22.07 31.41
N PHE A 159 -25.32 21.97 30.13
CA PHE A 159 -24.44 22.87 29.41
C PHE A 159 -25.26 23.88 28.61
N GLU A 160 -24.79 25.12 28.49
CA GLU A 160 -25.38 26.13 27.62
C GLU A 160 -25.10 25.84 26.13
N GLU A 161 -25.74 26.59 25.22
CA GLU A 161 -25.62 26.36 23.77
C GLU A 161 -24.17 26.43 23.26
N ASN A 162 -23.44 27.48 23.65
CA ASN A 162 -22.03 27.62 23.28
C ASN A 162 -21.15 26.54 23.92
N GLU A 163 -21.47 26.08 25.13
CA GLU A 163 -20.72 25.03 25.81
C GLU A 163 -20.92 23.66 25.12
N ARG A 164 -22.17 23.35 24.72
CA ARG A 164 -22.47 22.16 23.92
C ARG A 164 -21.74 22.16 22.59
N LYS A 165 -21.63 23.32 21.93
CA LYS A 165 -20.86 23.47 20.69
C LYS A 165 -19.37 23.20 20.90
N LYS A 166 -18.77 23.69 21.98
CA LYS A 166 -17.37 23.38 22.34
C LYS A 166 -17.16 21.88 22.57
N LEU A 167 -18.10 21.22 23.27
CA LEU A 167 -18.07 19.77 23.47
C LEU A 167 -18.20 18.99 22.15
N ALA A 168 -19.03 19.46 21.21
CA ALA A 168 -19.17 18.86 19.90
C ALA A 168 -17.86 18.96 19.10
N ILE A 169 -17.23 20.14 19.11
CA ILE A 169 -15.93 20.37 18.45
C ILE A 169 -14.85 19.48 19.07
N PHE A 170 -14.75 19.45 20.40
CA PHE A 170 -13.81 18.59 21.11
C PHE A 170 -14.01 17.11 20.76
N THR A 171 -15.25 16.64 20.73
CA THR A 171 -15.58 15.24 20.41
C THR A 171 -15.23 14.91 18.95
N ALA A 172 -15.49 15.82 18.01
CA ALA A 172 -15.13 15.68 16.60
C ALA A 172 -13.60 15.60 16.41
N LEU A 173 -12.86 16.54 17.00
CA LEU A 173 -11.41 16.54 16.97
C LEU A 173 -10.83 15.32 17.68
N ALA A 174 -11.46 14.84 18.75
CA ALA A 174 -11.01 13.65 19.47
C ALA A 174 -11.00 12.41 18.58
N PHE A 175 -12.06 12.23 17.79
CA PHE A 175 -12.15 11.13 16.84
C PHE A 175 -11.32 11.36 15.58
N SER A 176 -11.27 12.59 15.05
CA SER A 176 -10.45 12.98 13.89
C SER A 176 -8.96 12.70 14.14
N GLN A 177 -8.45 13.11 15.30
CA GLN A 177 -7.07 12.87 15.74
C GLN A 177 -6.83 11.43 16.23
N LYS A 178 -7.82 10.54 16.10
CA LYS A 178 -7.75 9.12 16.48
C LYS A 178 -7.17 8.91 17.87
N LEU A 179 -7.65 9.67 18.86
CA LEU A 179 -7.16 9.62 20.25
C LEU A 179 -7.13 8.19 20.80
N SER A 180 -5.95 7.57 20.73
CA SER A 180 -5.54 6.24 21.23
C SER A 180 -6.62 5.14 21.23
N GLY A 181 -7.51 5.11 20.24
CA GLY A 181 -8.54 4.07 20.11
C GLY A 181 -9.79 4.24 20.98
N LEU A 182 -10.17 5.48 21.32
CA LEU A 182 -11.43 5.79 22.00
C LEU A 182 -12.63 5.09 21.30
N PRO A 183 -13.46 4.30 22.01
CA PRO A 183 -14.50 3.48 21.40
C PRO A 183 -15.78 4.27 21.07
N PRO A 184 -16.12 4.48 19.78
CA PRO A 184 -17.28 5.30 19.38
C PRO A 184 -18.62 4.77 19.92
N GLU A 185 -18.80 3.44 19.98
CA GLU A 185 -20.01 2.79 20.48
C GLU A 185 -20.40 3.31 21.87
N THR A 186 -19.45 3.28 22.79
CA THR A 186 -19.73 3.67 24.19
C THR A 186 -19.87 5.18 24.35
N VAL A 187 -19.20 5.98 23.51
CA VAL A 187 -19.23 7.44 23.57
C VAL A 187 -20.52 7.99 22.98
N PHE A 188 -21.04 7.42 21.89
CA PHE A 188 -22.29 7.89 21.29
C PHE A 188 -23.55 7.36 21.98
N GLN A 189 -23.48 6.23 22.68
CA GLN A 189 -24.63 5.63 23.38
C GLN A 189 -25.44 6.61 24.27
N PRO A 190 -24.83 7.52 25.05
CA PRO A 190 -25.58 8.50 25.85
C PRO A 190 -26.47 9.46 25.04
N LEU A 191 -26.15 9.69 23.76
CA LEU A 191 -26.92 10.57 22.88
C LEU A 191 -28.27 9.98 22.48
N LEU A 192 -28.47 8.67 22.63
CA LEU A 192 -29.73 8.00 22.30
C LEU A 192 -30.76 8.05 23.45
N LYS A 193 -30.50 8.77 24.55
CA LYS A 193 -31.46 8.89 25.65
C LYS A 193 -32.65 9.79 25.30
N ASP A 194 -33.85 9.26 25.49
CA ASP A 194 -35.12 9.92 25.13
C ASP A 194 -35.29 11.34 25.67
N ASN A 195 -34.82 11.61 26.90
CA ASN A 195 -34.94 12.93 27.53
C ASN A 195 -34.10 14.01 26.82
N LEU A 196 -32.92 13.66 26.29
CA LEU A 196 -32.05 14.59 25.57
C LEU A 196 -32.54 14.79 24.13
N VAL A 197 -32.97 13.71 23.48
CA VAL A 197 -33.51 13.71 22.12
C VAL A 197 -34.81 14.52 22.05
N ALA A 198 -35.75 14.32 22.99
CA ALA A 198 -37.02 15.04 23.00
C ALA A 198 -36.87 16.56 23.14
N LYS A 199 -35.80 17.03 23.79
CA LYS A 199 -35.46 18.45 23.93
C LYS A 199 -34.73 19.04 22.72
N GLY A 200 -34.38 18.24 21.71
CA GLY A 200 -33.64 18.67 20.52
C GLY A 200 -32.15 18.96 20.74
N LEU A 201 -31.62 18.68 21.93
CA LEU A 201 -30.23 18.95 22.29
C LEU A 201 -29.26 18.05 21.52
N VAL A 202 -29.66 16.80 21.28
CA VAL A 202 -28.87 15.79 20.56
C VAL A 202 -28.71 16.17 19.09
N LEU A 203 -29.79 16.61 18.43
CA LEU A 203 -29.74 17.01 17.02
C LEU A 203 -28.79 18.19 16.80
N SER A 204 -28.83 19.20 17.67
CA SER A 204 -27.89 20.33 17.64
C SER A 204 -26.44 19.87 17.83
N PHE A 205 -26.18 19.05 18.84
CA PHE A 205 -24.83 18.52 19.12
C PHE A 205 -24.27 17.69 17.95
N ILE A 206 -25.05 16.75 17.41
CA ILE A 206 -24.64 15.89 16.30
C ILE A 206 -24.38 16.69 15.02
N THR A 207 -25.17 17.74 14.78
CA THR A 207 -24.98 18.62 13.63
C THR A 207 -23.63 19.33 13.71
N ASP A 208 -23.31 19.93 14.86
CA ASP A 208 -22.01 20.60 15.06
C ASP A 208 -20.85 19.58 14.98
N PHE A 209 -21.04 18.38 15.54
CA PHE A 209 -20.07 17.29 15.46
C PHE A 209 -19.78 16.86 14.00
N PHE A 210 -20.81 16.65 13.17
CA PHE A 210 -20.65 16.27 11.76
C PHE A 210 -19.94 17.34 10.96
N LYS A 211 -20.34 18.61 11.13
CA LYS A 211 -19.72 19.74 10.42
C LYS A 211 -18.24 19.84 10.76
N GLU A 212 -17.89 19.71 12.03
CA GLU A 212 -16.50 19.79 12.48
C GLU A 212 -15.66 18.57 12.04
N TYR A 213 -16.23 17.36 12.09
CA TYR A 213 -15.52 16.13 11.73
C TYR A 213 -15.17 16.08 10.23
N LEU A 214 -16.10 16.55 9.38
CA LEU A 214 -15.95 16.56 7.92
C LEU A 214 -14.98 17.62 7.38
N ILE A 215 -14.41 18.48 8.23
CA ILE A 215 -13.37 19.43 7.80
C ILE A 215 -12.08 18.67 7.42
N ASP A 216 -11.69 17.63 8.18
CA ASP A 216 -10.46 16.86 7.94
C ASP A 216 -10.71 15.44 7.40
N ASN A 217 -11.95 14.96 7.44
CA ASN A 217 -12.30 13.56 7.16
C ASN A 217 -13.35 13.45 6.07
N SER A 218 -13.34 12.34 5.34
CA SER A 218 -14.34 12.07 4.30
C SER A 218 -15.70 11.65 4.87
N LEU A 219 -16.75 11.67 4.04
CA LEU A 219 -18.05 11.11 4.41
C LEU A 219 -17.93 9.61 4.75
N ASP A 220 -17.11 8.85 4.03
CA ASP A 220 -16.89 7.43 4.29
C ASP A 220 -16.28 7.19 5.68
N ASP A 221 -15.38 8.08 6.13
CA ASP A 221 -14.83 8.04 7.49
C ASP A 221 -15.91 8.35 8.54
N LEU A 222 -16.81 9.29 8.26
CA LEU A 222 -17.95 9.61 9.12
C LEU A 222 -18.93 8.43 9.22
N ILE A 223 -19.27 7.80 8.10
CA ILE A 223 -20.13 6.61 8.09
C ILE A 223 -19.45 5.45 8.83
N SER A 224 -18.13 5.27 8.64
CA SER A 224 -17.34 4.25 9.35
C SER A 224 -17.37 4.44 10.88
N ILE A 225 -17.27 5.68 11.37
CA ILE A 225 -17.35 5.94 12.80
C ILE A 225 -18.76 5.75 13.35
N LEU A 226 -19.80 6.11 12.59
CA LEU A 226 -21.20 5.87 12.96
C LEU A 226 -21.54 4.37 12.99
N LYS A 227 -20.98 3.59 12.06
CA LYS A 227 -21.06 2.11 12.04
C LYS A 227 -20.40 1.50 13.28
N ARG A 228 -19.17 1.90 13.57
CA ARG A 228 -18.45 1.50 14.81
C ARG A 228 -19.16 1.98 16.06
N GLY A 229 -19.94 3.06 15.94
CA GLY A 229 -20.81 3.62 16.97
C GLY A 229 -22.13 2.88 17.15
N LYS A 230 -22.51 1.99 16.21
CA LYS A 230 -23.84 1.36 16.12
C LYS A 230 -25.00 2.37 16.10
N VAL A 231 -24.77 3.55 15.50
CA VAL A 231 -25.77 4.63 15.39
C VAL A 231 -26.13 4.98 13.95
N GLU A 232 -25.47 4.36 12.96
CA GLU A 232 -25.70 4.63 11.53
C GLU A 232 -27.10 4.23 11.04
N ASP A 233 -27.70 3.18 11.61
CA ASP A 233 -29.08 2.78 11.30
C ASP A 233 -30.13 3.65 12.03
N ASN A 234 -29.69 4.41 13.03
CA ASN A 234 -30.54 5.12 13.98
C ASN A 234 -30.43 6.65 13.83
N LEU A 235 -29.99 7.16 12.67
CA LEU A 235 -29.80 8.61 12.48
C LEU A 235 -31.08 9.43 12.68
N LEU A 236 -32.25 8.86 12.34
CA LEU A 236 -33.56 9.47 12.63
C LEU A 236 -33.87 9.52 14.14
N GLU A 237 -33.25 8.67 14.96
CA GLU A 237 -33.47 8.66 16.40
C GLU A 237 -32.84 9.88 17.09
N PHE A 238 -31.88 10.57 16.45
CA PHE A 238 -31.35 11.86 16.92
C PHE A 238 -32.37 13.00 16.83
N PHE A 239 -33.41 12.86 15.99
CA PHE A 239 -34.47 13.84 15.87
C PHE A 239 -35.49 13.69 17.00
N PRO A 240 -36.05 14.81 17.51
CA PRO A 240 -37.19 14.77 18.41
C PRO A 240 -38.32 13.91 17.83
N PRO A 241 -39.08 13.14 18.64
CA PRO A 241 -40.12 12.24 18.14
C PRO A 241 -41.14 12.89 17.20
N THR A 242 -41.41 14.19 17.37
CA THR A 242 -42.34 14.97 16.53
C THR A 242 -41.81 15.31 15.13
N LYS A 243 -40.50 15.13 14.88
CA LYS A 243 -39.82 15.48 13.61
C LYS A 243 -39.09 14.30 12.97
N ARG A 244 -39.43 13.06 13.34
CA ARG A 244 -38.81 11.85 12.77
C ARG A 244 -39.45 11.53 11.41
N SER A 245 -39.05 12.26 10.37
CA SER A 245 -39.39 11.94 8.98
C SER A 245 -38.18 12.11 8.07
N ASN A 246 -38.14 11.38 6.95
CA ASN A 246 -37.08 11.52 5.95
C ASN A 246 -37.06 12.92 5.34
N GLU A 247 -38.23 13.56 5.20
CA GLU A 247 -38.33 14.95 4.76
C GLU A 247 -37.67 15.90 5.75
N SER A 248 -37.93 15.72 7.06
CA SER A 248 -37.29 16.52 8.12
C SER A 248 -35.79 16.30 8.18
N PHE A 249 -35.32 15.08 7.89
CA PHE A 249 -33.90 14.74 7.81
C PHE A 249 -33.22 15.49 6.65
N SER A 250 -33.77 15.37 5.44
CA SER A 250 -33.24 16.03 4.24
C SER A 250 -33.29 17.56 4.38
N GLU A 251 -34.37 18.12 4.91
CA GLU A 251 -34.51 19.56 5.13
C GLU A 251 -33.47 20.10 6.12
N HIS A 252 -33.31 19.46 7.28
CA HIS A 252 -32.38 19.90 8.32
C HIS A 252 -30.92 19.86 7.85
N PHE A 253 -30.46 18.70 7.34
CA PHE A 253 -29.06 18.54 6.97
C PHE A 253 -28.69 19.28 5.68
N SER A 254 -29.62 19.47 4.74
CA SER A 254 -29.38 20.33 3.57
C SER A 254 -29.21 21.80 3.98
N LYS A 255 -30.04 22.28 4.91
CA LYS A 255 -29.93 23.64 5.46
C LYS A 255 -28.59 23.87 6.17
N GLU A 256 -28.06 22.84 6.81
CA GLU A 256 -26.79 22.89 7.55
C GLU A 256 -25.56 22.63 6.66
N GLY A 257 -25.74 22.44 5.34
CA GLY A 257 -24.65 22.25 4.37
C GLY A 257 -24.13 20.80 4.25
N LEU A 258 -24.86 19.82 4.80
CA LEU A 258 -24.50 18.40 4.84
C LEU A 258 -25.23 17.59 3.75
N VAL A 259 -25.21 18.07 2.51
CA VAL A 259 -25.92 17.46 1.36
C VAL A 259 -25.47 16.02 1.09
N ALA A 260 -24.16 15.76 1.20
CA ALA A 260 -23.62 14.42 0.96
C ALA A 260 -24.17 13.36 1.95
N LEU A 261 -24.50 13.77 3.19
CA LEU A 261 -25.13 12.88 4.18
C LEU A 261 -26.59 12.59 3.82
N VAL A 262 -27.29 13.56 3.21
CA VAL A 262 -28.66 13.39 2.71
C VAL A 262 -28.69 12.38 1.56
N GLU A 263 -27.81 12.54 0.57
CA GLU A 263 -27.68 11.61 -0.57
C GLU A 263 -27.37 10.17 -0.10
N TYR A 264 -26.48 10.03 0.89
CA TYR A 264 -26.19 8.73 1.51
C TYR A 264 -27.44 8.09 2.15
N ASN A 265 -28.17 8.87 2.96
CA ASN A 265 -29.37 8.38 3.64
C ASN A 265 -30.48 7.99 2.64
N GLU A 266 -30.67 8.78 1.58
CA GLU A 266 -31.62 8.48 0.50
C GLU A 266 -31.27 7.17 -0.21
N LYS A 267 -30.00 6.97 -0.56
CA LYS A 267 -29.51 5.72 -1.15
C LYS A 267 -29.71 4.53 -0.22
N LYS A 268 -29.42 4.69 1.07
CA LYS A 268 -29.61 3.64 2.08
C LYS A 268 -31.08 3.24 2.21
N ILE A 269 -31.99 4.21 2.29
CA ILE A 269 -33.44 3.96 2.34
C ILE A 269 -33.90 3.24 1.08
N PHE A 270 -33.38 3.64 -0.08
CA PHE A 270 -33.66 2.98 -1.35
C PHE A 270 -33.25 1.49 -1.31
N GLU A 271 -32.06 1.16 -0.83
CA GLU A 271 -31.58 -0.22 -0.69
C GLU A 271 -32.43 -1.05 0.31
N VAL A 272 -32.89 -0.44 1.42
CA VAL A 272 -33.77 -1.10 2.40
C VAL A 272 -35.12 -1.47 1.76
N LYS A 273 -35.76 -0.54 1.05
CA LYS A 273 -37.03 -0.79 0.35
C LYS A 273 -36.90 -1.90 -0.69
N LEU A 274 -35.78 -1.92 -1.42
CA LEU A 274 -35.48 -2.94 -2.41
C LEU A 274 -35.32 -4.33 -1.77
N LYS A 275 -34.70 -4.40 -0.59
CA LYS A 275 -34.56 -5.64 0.20
C LYS A 275 -35.90 -6.14 0.76
N GLU A 276 -36.76 -5.24 1.25
CA GLU A 276 -38.11 -5.59 1.72
C GLU A 276 -38.97 -6.14 0.59
N MET A 277 -38.93 -5.50 -0.59
CA MET A 277 -39.60 -5.98 -1.79
C MET A 277 -39.10 -7.38 -2.17
N LYS A 278 -37.77 -7.58 -2.21
CA LYS A 278 -37.15 -8.88 -2.49
C LYS A 278 -37.69 -9.96 -1.55
N SER A 279 -37.63 -9.72 -0.24
CA SER A 279 -38.09 -10.69 0.76
C SER A 279 -39.57 -11.04 0.60
N ALA A 280 -40.44 -10.04 0.41
CA ALA A 280 -41.88 -10.25 0.29
C ALA A 280 -42.26 -11.01 -1.00
N LEU A 281 -41.53 -10.77 -2.09
CA LEU A 281 -41.75 -11.48 -3.36
C LEU A 281 -41.20 -12.90 -3.30
N THR A 282 -40.06 -13.14 -2.66
CA THR A 282 -39.49 -14.50 -2.53
C THR A 282 -40.46 -15.42 -1.79
N THR A 283 -41.14 -14.92 -0.75
CA THR A 283 -42.19 -15.67 -0.05
C THR A 283 -43.37 -16.01 -0.98
N GLN A 284 -43.92 -15.03 -1.71
CA GLN A 284 -45.04 -15.26 -2.64
C GLN A 284 -44.69 -16.27 -3.75
N ILE A 285 -43.47 -16.20 -4.30
CA ILE A 285 -43.01 -17.13 -5.34
C ILE A 285 -42.79 -18.54 -4.76
N THR A 286 -42.31 -18.64 -3.52
CA THR A 286 -42.13 -19.94 -2.83
C THR A 286 -43.47 -20.60 -2.48
N GLU A 287 -44.49 -19.81 -2.19
CA GLU A 287 -45.87 -20.25 -1.92
C GLU A 287 -46.69 -20.54 -3.19
N GLU A 288 -46.08 -20.38 -4.39
CA GLU A 288 -46.73 -20.58 -5.70
C GLU A 288 -48.02 -19.77 -5.88
N VAL A 289 -48.02 -18.51 -5.41
CA VAL A 289 -49.11 -17.54 -5.63
C VAL A 289 -49.33 -17.30 -7.14
N ASP A 290 -50.56 -16.97 -7.54
CA ASP A 290 -50.88 -16.70 -8.96
C ASP A 290 -50.00 -15.58 -9.55
N ILE A 291 -49.47 -15.80 -10.76
CA ILE A 291 -48.55 -14.88 -11.43
C ILE A 291 -49.17 -13.48 -11.60
N SER A 292 -50.49 -13.41 -11.85
CA SER A 292 -51.21 -12.14 -12.04
C SER A 292 -51.24 -11.31 -10.75
N GLU A 293 -51.39 -11.97 -9.61
CA GLU A 293 -51.37 -11.32 -8.29
C GLU A 293 -49.96 -10.82 -7.95
N VAL A 294 -48.92 -11.61 -8.24
CA VAL A 294 -47.53 -11.20 -8.06
C VAL A 294 -47.18 -10.01 -8.95
N ILE A 295 -47.61 -9.99 -10.22
CA ILE A 295 -47.40 -8.87 -11.14
C ILE A 295 -48.03 -7.58 -10.59
N GLU A 296 -49.27 -7.64 -10.10
CA GLU A 296 -49.94 -6.45 -9.55
C GLU A 296 -49.24 -5.97 -8.27
N ASN A 297 -48.83 -6.90 -7.40
CA ASN A 297 -48.06 -6.59 -6.20
C ASN A 297 -46.71 -5.92 -6.50
N VAL A 298 -46.03 -6.31 -7.58
CA VAL A 298 -44.79 -5.64 -8.03
C VAL A 298 -45.12 -4.25 -8.58
N LYS A 299 -46.15 -4.10 -9.42
CA LYS A 299 -46.57 -2.80 -9.97
C LYS A 299 -46.93 -1.77 -8.89
N VAL A 300 -47.63 -2.19 -7.84
CA VAL A 300 -47.97 -1.33 -6.70
C VAL A 300 -46.70 -0.88 -5.98
N ARG A 301 -45.78 -1.81 -5.64
CA ARG A 301 -44.53 -1.48 -4.95
C ARG A 301 -43.61 -0.58 -5.76
N VAL A 302 -43.51 -0.81 -7.07
CA VAL A 302 -42.71 0.04 -7.98
C VAL A 302 -43.27 1.46 -8.01
N ARG A 303 -44.60 1.62 -8.02
CA ARG A 303 -45.27 2.93 -7.99
C ARG A 303 -45.07 3.65 -6.66
N ASP A 304 -45.30 2.97 -5.54
CA ASP A 304 -45.25 3.55 -4.20
C ASP A 304 -43.81 3.95 -3.80
N ALA A 305 -42.83 3.12 -4.15
CA ALA A 305 -41.42 3.36 -3.84
C ALA A 305 -40.65 4.10 -4.96
N LYS A 306 -41.28 4.39 -6.11
CA LYS A 306 -40.67 5.02 -7.30
C LYS A 306 -39.38 4.33 -7.73
N LEU A 307 -39.40 3.00 -7.82
CA LEU A 307 -38.21 2.20 -8.13
C LEU A 307 -37.84 2.30 -9.62
N PRO A 308 -36.55 2.45 -9.98
CA PRO A 308 -36.09 2.37 -11.36
C PRO A 308 -36.29 0.97 -11.96
N ASP A 309 -36.78 0.91 -13.21
CA ASP A 309 -37.08 -0.35 -13.91
C ASP A 309 -35.88 -1.32 -13.97
N ILE A 310 -34.65 -0.80 -14.09
CA ILE A 310 -33.42 -1.61 -14.12
C ILE A 310 -33.24 -2.39 -12.80
N GLU A 311 -33.48 -1.74 -11.66
CA GLU A 311 -33.34 -2.36 -10.35
C GLU A 311 -34.47 -3.36 -10.08
N VAL A 312 -35.67 -3.09 -10.60
CA VAL A 312 -36.80 -4.02 -10.55
C VAL A 312 -36.45 -5.33 -11.28
N VAL A 313 -35.93 -5.26 -12.50
CA VAL A 313 -35.54 -6.44 -13.29
C VAL A 313 -34.44 -7.26 -12.58
N ARG A 314 -33.44 -6.59 -12.01
CA ARG A 314 -32.37 -7.25 -11.24
C ARG A 314 -32.91 -7.99 -10.01
N VAL A 315 -33.82 -7.36 -9.27
CA VAL A 315 -34.45 -7.94 -8.08
C VAL A 315 -35.35 -9.11 -8.44
N LEU A 316 -36.15 -9.00 -9.50
CA LEU A 316 -37.03 -10.09 -9.93
C LEU A 316 -36.24 -11.36 -10.25
N TRP A 317 -35.08 -11.22 -10.91
CA TRP A 317 -34.19 -12.36 -11.13
C TRP A 317 -33.66 -12.95 -9.82
N ASP A 318 -33.21 -12.11 -8.88
CA ASP A 318 -32.75 -12.57 -7.56
C ASP A 318 -33.85 -13.29 -6.77
N VAL A 319 -35.08 -12.77 -6.80
CA VAL A 319 -36.25 -13.37 -6.16
C VAL A 319 -36.52 -14.76 -6.73
N LEU A 320 -36.46 -14.91 -8.06
CA LEU A 320 -36.68 -16.19 -8.72
C LEU A 320 -35.63 -17.22 -8.33
N MET A 321 -34.36 -16.85 -8.32
CA MET A 321 -33.28 -17.77 -7.98
C MET A 321 -33.27 -18.13 -6.49
N ASP A 322 -33.62 -17.20 -5.61
CA ASP A 322 -33.72 -17.44 -4.16
C ASP A 322 -34.89 -18.37 -3.79
N ALA A 323 -35.95 -18.40 -4.61
CA ALA A 323 -37.09 -19.31 -4.43
C ALA A 323 -36.83 -20.74 -4.95
N VAL A 324 -35.71 -21.00 -5.63
CA VAL A 324 -35.38 -22.35 -6.14
C VAL A 324 -35.08 -23.30 -4.98
N GLN A 325 -35.75 -24.45 -4.95
CA GLN A 325 -35.45 -25.51 -4.00
C GLN A 325 -34.18 -26.28 -4.38
N TRP A 326 -33.08 -25.97 -3.70
CA TRP A 326 -31.77 -26.59 -3.93
C TRP A 326 -31.59 -27.91 -3.15
N SER A 327 -31.23 -28.98 -3.85
CA SER A 327 -30.81 -30.27 -3.28
C SER A 327 -29.28 -30.35 -3.14
N GLY A 328 -28.79 -30.78 -1.97
CA GLY A 328 -27.35 -30.86 -1.70
C GLY A 328 -26.61 -32.02 -2.37
N LYS A 329 -27.33 -33.01 -2.95
CA LYS A 329 -26.72 -34.28 -3.44
C LYS A 329 -26.83 -34.51 -4.95
N ASN A 330 -27.71 -33.80 -5.66
CA ASN A 330 -28.01 -34.08 -7.07
C ASN A 330 -27.97 -32.81 -7.94
N GLN A 331 -26.86 -32.62 -8.65
CA GLN A 331 -26.64 -31.46 -9.53
C GLN A 331 -27.65 -31.42 -10.70
N GLN A 332 -28.08 -32.57 -11.21
CA GLN A 332 -29.08 -32.63 -12.29
C GLN A 332 -30.47 -32.19 -11.80
N GLN A 333 -30.83 -32.53 -10.57
CA GLN A 333 -32.08 -32.10 -9.96
C GLN A 333 -32.10 -30.57 -9.77
N ASN A 334 -30.98 -29.99 -9.32
CA ASN A 334 -30.84 -28.53 -9.18
C ASN A 334 -30.98 -27.80 -10.51
N ALA A 335 -30.37 -28.35 -11.57
CA ALA A 335 -30.50 -27.83 -12.92
C ALA A 335 -31.96 -27.81 -13.40
N ASN A 336 -32.66 -28.94 -13.21
CA ASN A 336 -34.06 -29.06 -13.58
C ASN A 336 -34.96 -28.12 -12.76
N SER A 337 -34.70 -27.96 -11.45
CA SER A 337 -35.46 -27.04 -10.59
C SER A 337 -35.28 -25.58 -11.00
N ALA A 338 -34.03 -25.15 -11.27
CA ALA A 338 -33.77 -23.78 -11.72
C ALA A 338 -34.42 -23.48 -13.08
N LEU A 339 -34.30 -24.39 -14.06
CA LEU A 339 -34.93 -24.22 -15.37
C LEU A 339 -36.47 -24.26 -15.27
N ARG A 340 -37.03 -25.12 -14.41
CA ARG A 340 -38.48 -25.13 -14.16
C ARG A 340 -38.93 -23.79 -13.60
N GLN A 341 -38.21 -23.24 -12.62
CA GLN A 341 -38.53 -21.95 -12.01
C GLN A 341 -38.52 -20.82 -13.06
N VAL A 342 -37.47 -20.74 -13.88
CA VAL A 342 -37.35 -19.73 -14.96
C VAL A 342 -38.51 -19.85 -15.94
N LYS A 343 -38.89 -21.06 -16.34
CA LYS A 343 -40.00 -21.28 -17.28
C LYS A 343 -41.35 -20.93 -16.67
N THR A 344 -41.61 -21.33 -15.42
CA THR A 344 -42.88 -21.06 -14.74
C THR A 344 -43.12 -19.56 -14.57
N TRP A 345 -42.08 -18.78 -14.29
CA TRP A 345 -42.21 -17.34 -14.00
C TRP A 345 -41.69 -16.44 -15.12
N ALA A 346 -41.57 -16.96 -16.34
CA ALA A 346 -41.11 -16.18 -17.48
C ALA A 346 -42.05 -15.01 -17.81
N GLU A 347 -43.37 -15.19 -17.63
CA GLU A 347 -44.38 -14.14 -17.83
C GLU A 347 -44.18 -12.94 -16.89
N LEU A 348 -43.75 -13.20 -15.65
CA LEU A 348 -43.38 -12.14 -14.70
C LEU A 348 -42.19 -11.34 -15.24
N LEU A 349 -41.11 -12.01 -15.69
CA LEU A 349 -39.94 -11.32 -16.25
C LEU A 349 -40.28 -10.55 -17.54
N ASN A 350 -41.10 -11.13 -18.42
CA ASN A 350 -41.54 -10.50 -19.67
C ASN A 350 -42.28 -9.18 -19.40
N THR A 351 -43.15 -9.16 -18.38
CA THR A 351 -43.94 -7.96 -18.02
C THR A 351 -43.06 -6.75 -17.67
N PHE A 352 -41.86 -6.97 -17.13
CA PHE A 352 -40.95 -5.90 -16.70
C PHE A 352 -39.75 -5.71 -17.65
N CYS A 353 -39.45 -6.65 -18.56
CA CYS A 353 -38.42 -6.51 -19.59
C CYS A 353 -39.00 -5.86 -20.86
N THR A 354 -39.51 -4.65 -20.75
CA THR A 354 -40.25 -3.97 -21.83
C THR A 354 -39.39 -3.34 -22.92
N THR A 355 -38.06 -3.29 -22.74
CA THR A 355 -37.12 -2.68 -23.68
C THR A 355 -35.87 -3.52 -23.80
N GLY A 356 -35.20 -3.46 -24.97
CA GLY A 356 -33.93 -4.16 -25.18
C GLY A 356 -32.82 -3.79 -24.18
N LYS A 357 -32.90 -2.59 -23.56
CA LYS A 357 -32.00 -2.21 -22.46
C LYS A 357 -32.25 -3.04 -21.19
N LEU A 358 -33.51 -3.27 -20.84
CA LEU A 358 -33.91 -4.06 -19.67
C LEU A 358 -33.65 -5.56 -19.89
N GLU A 359 -33.92 -6.05 -21.09
CA GLU A 359 -33.57 -7.41 -21.51
C GLU A 359 -32.04 -7.66 -21.41
N LEU A 360 -31.24 -6.69 -21.84
CA LEU A 360 -29.78 -6.77 -21.75
C LEU A 360 -29.29 -6.78 -20.29
N GLU A 361 -29.90 -5.96 -19.42
CA GLU A 361 -29.61 -5.95 -17.98
C GLU A 361 -29.97 -7.28 -17.30
N LEU A 362 -31.12 -7.86 -17.65
CA LEU A 362 -31.49 -9.21 -17.21
C LEU A 362 -30.42 -10.22 -17.62
N MET A 363 -30.00 -10.21 -18.88
CA MET A 363 -28.99 -11.14 -19.39
C MET A 363 -27.63 -10.97 -18.70
N TYR A 364 -27.20 -9.74 -18.39
CA TYR A 364 -25.99 -9.52 -17.60
C TYR A 364 -26.13 -10.04 -16.17
N LYS A 365 -27.29 -9.85 -15.53
CA LYS A 365 -27.55 -10.35 -14.18
C LYS A 365 -27.56 -11.88 -14.12
N VAL A 366 -28.23 -12.54 -15.08
CA VAL A 366 -28.24 -13.99 -15.26
C VAL A 366 -26.82 -14.52 -15.43
N GLN A 367 -26.03 -13.87 -16.30
CA GLN A 367 -24.65 -14.24 -16.55
C GLN A 367 -23.80 -14.19 -15.28
N MET A 368 -23.84 -13.07 -14.57
CA MET A 368 -23.07 -12.87 -13.34
C MET A 368 -23.38 -13.96 -12.31
N GLN A 369 -24.66 -14.22 -12.05
CA GLN A 369 -25.05 -15.23 -11.07
C GLN A 369 -24.71 -16.66 -11.52
N CYS A 370 -24.83 -16.98 -12.81
CA CYS A 370 -24.40 -18.28 -13.32
C CYS A 370 -22.90 -18.49 -13.15
N TYR A 371 -22.09 -17.45 -13.31
CA TYR A 371 -20.63 -17.56 -13.22
C TYR A 371 -20.11 -17.55 -11.77
N GLU A 372 -20.85 -16.94 -10.85
CA GLU A 372 -20.54 -16.92 -9.42
C GLU A 372 -21.02 -18.19 -8.68
N ASP A 373 -22.17 -18.78 -9.06
CA ASP A 373 -22.70 -19.99 -8.42
C ASP A 373 -22.32 -21.27 -9.19
N ALA A 374 -21.48 -22.10 -8.57
CA ALA A 374 -21.05 -23.39 -9.12
C ALA A 374 -22.21 -24.34 -9.49
N LYS A 375 -23.40 -24.17 -8.88
CA LYS A 375 -24.61 -24.95 -9.21
C LYS A 375 -25.22 -24.53 -10.55
N LEU A 376 -25.03 -23.26 -10.95
CA LEU A 376 -25.65 -22.64 -12.13
C LEU A 376 -24.69 -22.49 -13.33
N MET A 377 -23.36 -22.64 -13.12
CA MET A 377 -22.32 -22.40 -14.14
C MET A 377 -22.56 -23.03 -15.51
N LYS A 378 -23.16 -24.22 -15.59
CA LYS A 378 -23.43 -24.93 -16.84
C LYS A 378 -24.79 -24.61 -17.46
N LEU A 379 -25.66 -23.89 -16.76
CA LEU A 379 -27.06 -23.65 -17.14
C LEU A 379 -27.26 -22.35 -17.89
N PHE A 380 -26.27 -21.47 -17.94
CA PHE A 380 -26.39 -20.19 -18.62
C PHE A 380 -26.98 -20.32 -20.05
N PRO A 381 -26.49 -21.20 -20.95
CA PRO A 381 -27.06 -21.34 -22.29
C PRO A 381 -28.51 -21.86 -22.29
N GLU A 382 -28.86 -22.70 -21.32
CA GLU A 382 -30.19 -23.31 -21.20
C GLU A 382 -31.21 -22.30 -20.63
N ILE A 383 -30.77 -21.44 -19.72
CA ILE A 383 -31.56 -20.32 -19.18
C ILE A 383 -31.80 -19.28 -20.28
N ILE A 384 -30.76 -18.84 -21.01
CA ILE A 384 -30.94 -17.87 -22.10
C ILE A 384 -31.85 -18.45 -23.20
N ARG A 385 -31.70 -19.73 -23.54
CA ARG A 385 -32.62 -20.39 -24.47
C ARG A 385 -34.05 -20.39 -23.93
N SER A 386 -34.26 -20.70 -22.66
CA SER A 386 -35.60 -20.73 -22.06
C SER A 386 -36.24 -19.34 -22.03
N LEU A 387 -35.46 -18.28 -21.75
CA LEU A 387 -35.95 -16.91 -21.77
C LEU A 387 -36.27 -16.43 -23.20
N TYR A 388 -35.50 -16.85 -24.19
CA TYR A 388 -35.78 -16.61 -25.61
C TYR A 388 -37.04 -17.35 -26.09
N GLU A 389 -37.20 -18.62 -25.72
CA GLU A 389 -38.39 -19.44 -26.05
C GLU A 389 -39.69 -18.92 -25.41
N GLN A 390 -39.60 -18.08 -24.38
CA GLN A 390 -40.73 -17.48 -23.68
C GLN A 390 -40.93 -15.99 -24.02
N ASP A 391 -40.29 -15.50 -25.09
CA ASP A 391 -40.34 -14.11 -25.56
C ASP A 391 -39.89 -13.07 -24.50
N VAL A 392 -39.07 -13.46 -23.52
CA VAL A 392 -38.50 -12.55 -22.50
C VAL A 392 -37.27 -11.81 -23.03
N LEU A 393 -36.51 -12.44 -23.95
CA LEU A 393 -35.32 -11.85 -24.58
C LEU A 393 -35.50 -11.84 -26.10
N ALA A 394 -35.28 -10.69 -26.73
CA ALA A 394 -35.27 -10.58 -28.18
C ALA A 394 -33.96 -11.10 -28.79
N GLU A 395 -34.05 -11.58 -30.04
CA GLU A 395 -32.88 -12.05 -30.81
C GLU A 395 -31.82 -10.94 -30.94
N ASP A 396 -32.26 -9.70 -31.22
CA ASP A 396 -31.37 -8.53 -31.34
C ASP A 396 -30.62 -8.24 -30.04
N THR A 397 -31.24 -8.44 -28.88
CA THR A 397 -30.61 -8.25 -27.57
C THR A 397 -29.52 -9.30 -27.34
N ILE A 398 -29.80 -10.57 -27.65
CA ILE A 398 -28.84 -11.67 -27.53
C ILE A 398 -27.65 -11.45 -28.48
N LEU A 399 -27.91 -11.04 -29.72
CA LEU A 399 -26.87 -10.70 -30.69
C LEU A 399 -26.06 -9.48 -30.26
N HIS A 400 -26.70 -8.47 -29.67
CA HIS A 400 -26.02 -7.29 -29.14
C HIS A 400 -25.04 -7.66 -28.01
N TRP A 401 -25.48 -8.48 -27.05
CA TRP A 401 -24.65 -9.00 -25.97
C TRP A 401 -23.51 -9.88 -26.50
N PHE A 402 -23.80 -10.77 -27.46
CA PHE A 402 -22.78 -11.63 -28.08
C PHE A 402 -21.69 -10.82 -28.79
N ARG A 403 -22.05 -9.71 -29.45
CA ARG A 403 -21.11 -8.87 -30.23
C ARG A 403 -20.29 -7.90 -29.37
N LYS A 404 -20.89 -7.27 -28.35
CA LYS A 404 -20.19 -6.28 -27.50
C LYS A 404 -19.38 -6.88 -26.35
N GLY A 405 -19.53 -8.17 -26.07
CA GLY A 405 -18.83 -8.83 -24.98
C GLY A 405 -19.53 -8.64 -23.64
N THR A 406 -19.20 -9.54 -22.72
CA THR A 406 -19.85 -9.72 -21.44
C THR A 406 -19.44 -8.67 -20.41
N ASN A 407 -20.31 -8.41 -19.43
CA ASN A 407 -20.05 -7.49 -18.32
C ASN A 407 -18.69 -7.80 -17.64
N THR A 408 -17.95 -6.76 -17.24
CA THR A 408 -16.53 -6.78 -16.84
C THR A 408 -16.22 -7.60 -15.58
N LYS A 409 -17.23 -8.18 -14.90
CA LYS A 409 -17.08 -9.02 -13.70
C LYS A 409 -17.26 -10.53 -13.93
N GLY A 410 -17.60 -10.99 -15.14
CA GLY A 410 -17.69 -12.41 -15.47
C GLY A 410 -16.50 -12.91 -16.29
N SER A 411 -15.67 -13.78 -15.74
CA SER A 411 -14.54 -14.39 -16.47
C SER A 411 -15.02 -15.20 -17.69
N PRO A 412 -14.34 -15.14 -18.85
CA PRO A 412 -14.80 -15.80 -20.06
C PRO A 412 -14.59 -17.32 -19.98
N ALA A 413 -15.68 -18.08 -19.86
CA ALA A 413 -15.72 -19.51 -20.15
C ALA A 413 -15.54 -19.75 -21.65
N SER A 414 -14.30 -19.68 -22.14
CA SER A 414 -13.94 -20.21 -23.45
C SER A 414 -13.66 -21.71 -23.34
N ILE A 415 -14.68 -22.55 -23.11
CA ILE A 415 -14.73 -23.99 -23.38
C ILE A 415 -16.20 -24.41 -23.21
N ILE A 416 -16.79 -24.96 -24.27
CA ILE A 416 -18.15 -25.58 -24.46
C ILE A 416 -18.92 -24.89 -25.60
N CYS A 417 -18.40 -25.04 -26.82
CA CYS A 417 -19.15 -25.18 -28.09
C CYS A 417 -18.16 -25.32 -29.25
N LYS A 418 -17.25 -26.32 -29.16
CA LYS A 418 -16.35 -26.72 -30.25
C LYS A 418 -16.75 -28.04 -30.91
N CYS A 419 -17.92 -28.59 -30.59
CA CYS A 419 -18.43 -29.82 -31.21
C CYS A 419 -19.59 -29.49 -32.14
N MET A 420 -19.30 -28.97 -33.33
CA MET A 420 -20.17 -29.14 -34.53
C MET A 420 -19.57 -28.60 -35.84
N ALA A 421 -18.44 -27.89 -35.82
CA ALA A 421 -17.82 -27.39 -37.05
C ALA A 421 -16.47 -28.06 -37.34
N LYS A 422 -16.50 -29.30 -37.86
CA LYS A 422 -15.39 -29.89 -38.62
C LYS A 422 -15.93 -30.89 -39.65
N ALA A 423 -16.35 -30.36 -40.80
CA ALA A 423 -16.41 -31.09 -42.07
C ALA A 423 -16.61 -30.09 -43.22
N SER A 424 -15.56 -29.37 -43.59
CA SER A 424 -15.30 -28.96 -44.98
C SER A 424 -13.95 -28.26 -45.05
N SER A 425 -13.21 -28.67 -46.07
CA SER A 425 -11.82 -28.37 -46.36
C SER A 425 -11.65 -27.03 -47.07
N HIS A 426 -10.45 -26.44 -46.89
CA HIS A 426 -9.82 -25.36 -47.67
C HIS A 426 -10.38 -23.94 -47.51
N SER A 427 -9.67 -23.12 -46.75
CA SER A 427 -9.35 -21.74 -47.16
C SER A 427 -8.21 -21.16 -46.30
N THR A 428 -7.39 -20.39 -46.98
CA THR A 428 -6.29 -19.51 -46.57
C THR A 428 -6.39 -18.90 -45.16
N SER A 429 -5.25 -18.88 -44.48
CA SER A 429 -5.06 -18.27 -43.16
C SER A 429 -5.36 -16.77 -43.17
N ASN A 430 -6.55 -16.40 -42.71
CA ASN A 430 -6.92 -15.02 -42.38
C ASN A 430 -6.68 -14.78 -40.88
N ASN A 431 -5.42 -14.86 -40.44
CA ASN A 431 -5.04 -14.29 -39.13
C ASN A 431 -4.84 -12.79 -39.35
N GLY A 432 -5.75 -11.97 -38.83
CA GLY A 432 -5.69 -10.52 -39.01
C GLY A 432 -4.38 -9.90 -38.50
N PRO A 433 -4.02 -8.69 -38.98
CA PRO A 433 -2.77 -8.00 -38.65
C PRO A 433 -2.52 -7.86 -37.12
N HIS A 434 -3.58 -7.74 -36.32
CA HIS A 434 -3.50 -7.64 -34.86
C HIS A 434 -2.95 -8.89 -34.15
N ALA A 435 -3.07 -10.09 -34.73
CA ALA A 435 -2.56 -11.30 -34.10
C ALA A 435 -1.02 -11.35 -34.09
N PHE A 436 -0.38 -10.81 -35.13
CA PHE A 436 1.07 -10.72 -35.23
C PHE A 436 1.63 -9.68 -34.25
N ASP A 437 1.00 -8.51 -34.17
CA ASP A 437 1.41 -7.45 -33.25
C ASP A 437 1.39 -7.95 -31.79
N ALA A 438 0.31 -8.60 -31.37
CA ALA A 438 0.20 -9.18 -30.02
C ALA A 438 1.29 -10.23 -29.73
N ALA A 439 1.65 -11.05 -30.72
CA ALA A 439 2.70 -12.06 -30.58
C ALA A 439 4.08 -11.42 -30.39
N PHE A 440 4.41 -10.36 -31.14
CA PHE A 440 5.69 -9.67 -31.02
C PHE A 440 5.78 -8.83 -29.74
N VAL A 441 4.69 -8.18 -29.29
CA VAL A 441 4.67 -7.51 -27.97
C VAL A 441 4.87 -8.52 -26.85
N ARG A 442 4.21 -9.69 -26.91
CA ARG A 442 4.45 -10.78 -25.94
C ARG A 442 5.88 -11.28 -25.99
N ARG A 443 6.48 -11.36 -27.19
CA ARG A 443 7.90 -11.71 -27.35
C ARG A 443 8.82 -10.67 -26.70
N ALA A 444 8.52 -9.38 -26.87
CA ALA A 444 9.24 -8.30 -26.20
C ALA A 444 9.15 -8.42 -24.67
N ALA A 445 7.98 -8.77 -24.12
CA ALA A 445 7.83 -9.04 -22.68
C ALA A 445 8.67 -10.25 -22.21
N VAL A 446 8.72 -11.34 -22.99
CA VAL A 446 9.58 -12.51 -22.68
C VAL A 446 11.07 -12.14 -22.72
N LEU A 447 11.49 -11.26 -23.63
CA LEU A 447 12.87 -10.78 -23.69
C LEU A 447 13.20 -9.89 -22.48
N ALA A 448 12.30 -8.97 -22.13
CA ALA A 448 12.42 -8.11 -20.96
C ALA A 448 12.63 -8.91 -19.68
N ASP A 449 11.91 -10.04 -19.53
CA ASP A 449 11.96 -10.89 -18.35
C ASP A 449 13.34 -11.51 -18.05
N LYS A 450 14.21 -11.63 -19.07
CA LYS A 450 15.59 -12.16 -18.92
C LYS A 450 16.48 -11.29 -18.04
N SER A 451 16.10 -10.03 -17.83
CA SER A 451 16.85 -9.05 -17.06
C SER A 451 16.39 -8.92 -15.60
N ALA A 452 15.36 -9.69 -15.20
CA ALA A 452 14.80 -9.61 -13.87
C ALA A 452 15.86 -9.80 -12.78
N GLY A 453 15.94 -8.83 -11.86
CA GLY A 453 16.93 -8.75 -10.78
C GLY A 453 18.24 -8.03 -11.16
N LEU A 454 18.56 -7.86 -12.45
CA LEU A 454 19.76 -7.14 -12.91
C LEU A 454 19.47 -5.69 -13.30
N THR A 455 18.29 -5.43 -13.82
CA THR A 455 17.83 -4.08 -14.17
C THR A 455 17.46 -3.26 -12.96
N SER A 456 17.16 -3.90 -11.83
CA SER A 456 16.54 -3.23 -10.69
C SER A 456 17.31 -1.97 -10.28
N PRO A 457 16.57 -0.85 -10.20
CA PRO A 457 15.10 -0.75 -10.28
C PRO A 457 14.54 -0.39 -11.67
N HIS A 458 15.37 -0.38 -12.70
CA HIS A 458 14.91 -0.01 -14.03
C HIS A 458 13.87 -1.05 -14.46
N PRO A 459 12.94 -0.66 -15.36
CA PRO A 459 11.99 -1.62 -15.91
C PRO A 459 12.73 -2.80 -16.53
N ASN A 460 12.08 -3.95 -16.48
CA ASN A 460 12.40 -5.02 -17.39
C ASN A 460 11.93 -4.57 -18.77
N PHE A 461 12.86 -4.37 -19.70
CA PHE A 461 12.57 -3.77 -21.00
C PHE A 461 13.08 -4.64 -22.16
N GLY A 462 12.26 -4.79 -23.19
CA GLY A 462 12.52 -5.61 -24.36
C GLY A 462 12.03 -4.94 -25.64
N CYS A 463 12.79 -5.12 -26.72
CA CYS A 463 12.51 -4.57 -28.03
C CYS A 463 12.67 -5.65 -29.11
N VAL A 464 11.68 -5.77 -29.99
CA VAL A 464 11.74 -6.62 -31.19
C VAL A 464 11.53 -5.73 -32.41
N ILE A 465 12.41 -5.82 -33.40
CA ILE A 465 12.25 -5.09 -34.67
C ILE A 465 11.93 -6.11 -35.77
N THR A 466 10.89 -5.85 -36.54
CA THR A 466 10.50 -6.67 -37.69
C THR A 466 10.58 -5.88 -38.99
N THR A 467 10.99 -6.57 -40.05
CA THR A 467 10.99 -6.02 -41.40
C THR A 467 9.56 -5.71 -41.87
N PRO A 468 9.39 -4.89 -42.93
CA PRO A 468 8.07 -4.66 -43.53
C PRO A 468 7.36 -5.95 -44.00
N THR A 469 8.11 -7.02 -44.25
CA THR A 469 7.59 -8.34 -44.63
C THR A 469 7.13 -9.18 -43.42
N GLY A 470 7.33 -8.69 -42.20
CA GLY A 470 6.95 -9.37 -40.95
C GLY A 470 7.99 -10.33 -40.38
N ALA A 471 9.21 -10.39 -40.94
CA ALA A 471 10.29 -11.22 -40.42
C ALA A 471 11.03 -10.50 -39.27
N VAL A 472 11.47 -11.22 -38.25
CA VAL A 472 12.25 -10.65 -37.14
C VAL A 472 13.64 -10.25 -37.66
N ALA A 473 13.95 -8.96 -37.60
CA ALA A 473 15.26 -8.41 -37.94
C ALA A 473 16.22 -8.47 -36.75
N SER A 474 15.74 -8.10 -35.57
CA SER A 474 16.54 -8.11 -34.34
C SER A 474 15.68 -8.24 -33.08
N GLU A 475 16.31 -8.74 -32.02
CA GLU A 475 15.73 -8.83 -30.67
C GLU A 475 16.75 -8.33 -29.67
N ALA A 476 16.33 -7.48 -28.74
CA ALA A 476 17.18 -6.99 -27.66
C ALA A 476 16.39 -6.78 -26.37
N TYR A 477 17.12 -6.67 -25.27
CA TYR A 477 16.58 -6.37 -23.96
C TYR A 477 17.58 -5.53 -23.16
N LEU A 478 17.08 -4.79 -22.19
CA LEU A 478 17.94 -4.02 -21.27
C LEU A 478 18.62 -5.01 -20.33
N TYR A 479 19.95 -5.11 -20.39
CA TYR A 479 20.68 -6.14 -19.62
C TYR A 479 20.70 -5.83 -18.12
N ALA A 480 21.06 -4.59 -17.77
CA ALA A 480 21.18 -4.11 -16.40
C ALA A 480 21.02 -2.60 -16.34
N GLN A 481 20.91 -2.06 -15.12
CA GLN A 481 20.97 -0.62 -14.89
C GLN A 481 22.18 0.00 -15.58
N GLY A 482 21.93 1.07 -16.32
CA GLY A 482 22.97 1.85 -16.96
C GLY A 482 23.66 1.21 -18.17
N THR A 483 23.07 0.15 -18.72
CA THR A 483 23.48 -0.41 -20.01
C THR A 483 22.74 0.27 -21.17
N THR A 484 23.23 0.08 -22.39
CA THR A 484 22.59 0.61 -23.61
C THR A 484 21.10 0.20 -23.65
N PRO A 485 20.17 1.12 -23.97
CA PRO A 485 18.74 0.80 -24.08
C PRO A 485 18.46 -0.35 -25.06
N ALA A 486 17.39 -1.11 -24.80
CA ALA A 486 17.04 -2.27 -25.64
C ALA A 486 16.75 -1.85 -27.09
N GLU A 487 16.13 -0.69 -27.27
CA GLU A 487 15.77 -0.09 -28.54
C GLU A 487 17.03 0.23 -29.36
N ALA A 488 18.01 0.90 -28.73
CA ALA A 488 19.28 1.22 -29.37
C ALA A 488 20.08 -0.04 -29.74
N GLN A 489 20.09 -1.05 -28.86
CA GLN A 489 20.71 -2.34 -29.16
C GLN A 489 20.02 -3.05 -30.34
N ALA A 490 18.68 -3.07 -30.36
CA ALA A 490 17.92 -3.67 -31.45
C ALA A 490 18.20 -2.96 -32.78
N VAL A 491 18.18 -1.62 -32.79
CA VAL A 491 18.46 -0.83 -34.00
C VAL A 491 19.86 -1.12 -34.54
N ALA A 492 20.87 -1.10 -33.66
CA ALA A 492 22.24 -1.41 -34.04
C ALA A 492 22.38 -2.84 -34.61
N ALA A 493 21.68 -3.81 -34.02
CA ALA A 493 21.71 -5.20 -34.47
C ALA A 493 20.97 -5.43 -35.80
N ALA A 494 19.87 -4.72 -36.06
CA ALA A 494 19.13 -4.82 -37.31
C ALA A 494 19.79 -4.06 -38.47
N GLY A 495 20.57 -3.00 -38.20
CA GLY A 495 21.25 -2.21 -39.23
C GLY A 495 20.27 -1.67 -40.28
N GLU A 496 20.58 -1.84 -41.57
CA GLU A 496 19.73 -1.38 -42.68
C GLU A 496 18.33 -2.01 -42.71
N LEU A 497 18.13 -3.17 -42.06
CA LEU A 497 16.82 -3.81 -41.96
C LEU A 497 15.83 -3.04 -41.09
N CYS A 498 16.29 -2.02 -40.33
CA CYS A 498 15.43 -1.11 -39.59
C CYS A 498 14.62 -0.18 -40.49
N ARG A 499 15.07 0.10 -41.72
CA ARG A 499 14.44 1.11 -42.56
C ARG A 499 13.04 0.66 -42.99
N GLY A 500 12.02 1.40 -42.57
CA GLY A 500 10.61 1.07 -42.79
C GLY A 500 10.06 -0.01 -41.86
N ALA A 501 10.84 -0.47 -40.88
CA ALA A 501 10.49 -1.55 -39.96
C ALA A 501 9.38 -1.15 -38.95
N THR A 502 8.88 -2.16 -38.23
CA THR A 502 8.04 -1.98 -37.04
C THR A 502 8.82 -2.40 -35.78
N ALA A 503 8.85 -1.55 -34.76
CA ALA A 503 9.40 -1.86 -33.45
C ALA A 503 8.28 -2.24 -32.46
N TYR A 504 8.45 -3.33 -31.74
CA TYR A 504 7.54 -3.82 -30.70
C TYR A 504 8.21 -3.72 -29.34
N LEU A 505 7.59 -2.96 -28.44
CA LEU A 505 8.11 -2.66 -27.12
C LEU A 505 7.15 -3.19 -26.06
N ASN A 506 7.67 -3.80 -25.00
CA ASN A 506 6.81 -4.24 -23.90
C ASN A 506 6.25 -3.07 -23.09
N MET A 507 6.95 -1.94 -23.03
CA MET A 507 6.54 -0.73 -22.31
C MET A 507 6.98 0.53 -23.08
N GLU A 508 6.36 1.67 -22.80
CA GLU A 508 6.81 2.98 -23.28
C GLU A 508 8.25 3.26 -22.80
N PRO A 509 9.17 3.68 -23.71
CA PRO A 509 10.54 4.04 -23.36
C PRO A 509 10.59 5.10 -22.27
N GLY A 510 11.43 4.86 -21.26
CA GLY A 510 11.68 5.79 -20.16
C GLY A 510 12.98 6.56 -20.39
N ASP A 511 12.99 7.46 -21.37
CA ASP A 511 14.10 8.38 -21.58
C ASP A 511 14.22 9.31 -20.36
N CYS A 512 15.21 9.05 -19.51
CA CYS A 512 15.44 9.82 -18.29
C CYS A 512 16.32 11.04 -18.63
N HIS A 513 16.09 12.19 -17.99
CA HIS A 513 17.03 13.33 -18.00
C HIS A 513 17.25 14.03 -19.34
N GLY A 514 16.33 13.89 -20.30
CA GLY A 514 16.51 14.44 -21.65
C GLY A 514 17.48 13.64 -22.52
N ASP A 515 17.90 12.45 -22.06
CA ASP A 515 18.54 11.46 -22.90
C ASP A 515 17.50 10.87 -23.84
N HIS A 516 17.48 11.33 -25.08
CA HIS A 516 16.60 10.81 -26.12
C HIS A 516 17.19 9.58 -26.83
N ALA A 517 18.12 8.82 -26.22
CA ALA A 517 18.80 7.72 -26.90
C ALA A 517 17.85 6.69 -27.49
N ALA A 518 16.79 6.28 -26.78
CA ALA A 518 15.86 5.28 -27.29
C ALA A 518 15.03 5.83 -28.46
N VAL A 519 14.42 7.01 -28.28
CA VAL A 519 13.63 7.69 -29.33
C VAL A 519 14.50 8.01 -30.54
N SER A 520 15.69 8.58 -30.31
CA SER A 520 16.65 8.95 -31.36
C SER A 520 17.13 7.73 -32.13
N ALA A 521 17.40 6.61 -31.46
CA ALA A 521 17.82 5.38 -32.13
C ALA A 521 16.73 4.85 -33.07
N LEU A 522 15.46 4.81 -32.63
CA LEU A 522 14.35 4.36 -33.46
C LEU A 522 14.14 5.29 -34.68
N VAL A 523 14.22 6.60 -34.47
CA VAL A 523 14.08 7.61 -35.53
C VAL A 523 15.24 7.53 -36.53
N GLN A 524 16.49 7.55 -36.05
CA GLN A 524 17.69 7.48 -36.90
C GLN A 524 17.80 6.13 -37.62
N GLY A 525 17.32 5.04 -37.02
CA GLY A 525 17.21 3.73 -37.66
C GLY A 525 16.19 3.68 -38.79
N GLY A 526 15.34 4.70 -38.93
CA GLY A 526 14.32 4.76 -39.98
C GLY A 526 13.12 3.85 -39.71
N VAL A 527 12.83 3.54 -38.44
CA VAL A 527 11.62 2.79 -38.04
C VAL A 527 10.39 3.61 -38.41
N LYS A 528 9.36 2.96 -38.97
CA LYS A 528 8.14 3.64 -39.44
C LYS A 528 6.99 3.56 -38.44
N ARG A 529 6.91 2.44 -37.71
CA ARG A 529 5.83 2.14 -36.77
C ARG A 529 6.38 1.59 -35.46
N VAL A 530 5.79 1.98 -34.34
CA VAL A 530 6.13 1.49 -33.00
C VAL A 530 4.84 0.99 -32.33
N VAL A 531 4.86 -0.22 -31.81
CA VAL A 531 3.74 -0.83 -31.07
C VAL A 531 4.17 -1.04 -29.63
N ILE A 532 3.44 -0.47 -28.69
CA ILE A 532 3.82 -0.38 -27.27
C ILE A 532 2.82 -1.13 -26.40
N GLY A 533 3.32 -2.07 -25.57
CA GLY A 533 2.50 -2.95 -24.75
C GLY A 533 1.81 -2.28 -23.55
N MET A 534 2.47 -1.34 -22.88
CA MET A 534 1.91 -0.55 -21.79
C MET A 534 2.60 0.81 -21.66
N ARG A 535 1.93 1.82 -21.10
CA ARG A 535 2.56 3.11 -20.78
C ARG A 535 3.59 3.00 -19.66
N ASN A 536 4.47 3.99 -19.56
CA ASN A 536 5.41 4.05 -18.46
C ASN A 536 4.65 4.32 -17.14
N PRO A 537 4.81 3.48 -16.11
CA PRO A 537 4.06 3.64 -14.87
C PRO A 537 4.50 4.88 -14.07
N LEU A 538 5.73 5.38 -14.25
CA LEU A 538 6.22 6.56 -13.56
C LEU A 538 5.62 7.85 -14.14
N GLN A 539 4.99 8.68 -13.28
CA GLN A 539 4.23 9.86 -13.69
C GLN A 539 5.07 10.85 -14.51
N HIS A 540 6.33 11.08 -14.14
CA HIS A 540 7.23 12.02 -14.83
C HIS A 540 7.72 11.54 -16.20
N LEU A 541 7.56 10.26 -16.53
CA LEU A 541 7.97 9.68 -17.82
C LEU A 541 6.78 9.36 -18.74
N ARG A 542 5.59 9.19 -18.16
CA ARG A 542 4.40 8.73 -18.86
C ARG A 542 4.01 9.65 -20.01
N GLY A 543 3.90 9.09 -21.21
CA GLY A 543 3.50 9.80 -22.44
C GLY A 543 4.61 10.61 -23.11
N ASN A 544 5.79 10.78 -22.51
CA ASN A 544 6.86 11.59 -23.09
C ASN A 544 7.41 10.98 -24.39
N ALA A 545 7.76 9.69 -24.36
CA ALA A 545 8.33 9.01 -25.53
C ALA A 545 7.29 8.84 -26.64
N VAL A 546 6.03 8.55 -26.29
CA VAL A 546 4.93 8.48 -27.26
C VAL A 546 4.77 9.81 -28.00
N ARG A 547 4.77 10.94 -27.27
CA ARG A 547 4.70 12.28 -27.88
C ARG A 547 5.91 12.55 -28.77
N ALA A 548 7.11 12.26 -28.30
CA ALA A 548 8.35 12.49 -29.05
C ALA A 548 8.37 11.70 -30.36
N LEU A 549 8.06 10.39 -30.33
CA LEU A 549 8.00 9.54 -31.53
C LEU A 549 6.94 10.03 -32.53
N ARG A 550 5.74 10.39 -32.06
CA ARG A 550 4.68 10.94 -32.91
C ARG A 550 5.08 12.27 -33.55
N SER A 551 5.77 13.15 -32.82
CA SER A 551 6.26 14.44 -33.35
C SER A 551 7.31 14.29 -34.45
N GLN A 552 8.05 13.18 -34.45
CA GLN A 552 9.02 12.82 -35.49
C GLN A 552 8.37 12.09 -36.68
N GLY A 553 7.03 11.95 -36.69
CA GLY A 553 6.27 11.38 -37.81
C GLY A 553 6.13 9.86 -37.80
N LEU A 554 6.51 9.18 -36.71
CA LEU A 554 6.32 7.72 -36.58
C LEU A 554 4.87 7.39 -36.21
N GLN A 555 4.33 6.31 -36.77
CA GLN A 555 3.06 5.74 -36.30
C GLN A 555 3.30 5.05 -34.94
N VAL A 556 2.55 5.43 -33.91
CA VAL A 556 2.69 4.83 -32.57
C VAL A 556 1.35 4.30 -32.12
N ASP A 557 1.26 2.98 -31.93
CA ASP A 557 0.06 2.28 -31.48
C ASP A 557 0.26 1.73 -30.05
N LEU A 558 -0.61 2.10 -29.13
CA LEU A 558 -0.63 1.61 -27.75
C LEU A 558 -1.67 0.51 -27.55
N LEU A 559 -1.27 -0.59 -26.94
CA LEU A 559 -2.21 -1.65 -26.53
C LEU A 559 -3.13 -1.14 -25.42
N GLY A 560 -4.44 -1.43 -25.56
CA GLY A 560 -5.48 -0.99 -24.63
C GLY A 560 -6.00 0.44 -24.88
N GLU A 561 -5.34 1.21 -25.75
CA GLU A 561 -5.80 2.55 -26.18
C GLU A 561 -6.08 2.56 -27.69
N ASP A 562 -5.04 2.51 -28.51
CA ASP A 562 -5.15 2.56 -29.97
C ASP A 562 -5.50 1.18 -30.56
N LEU A 563 -5.07 0.10 -29.89
CA LEU A 563 -5.30 -1.28 -30.30
C LEU A 563 -6.04 -2.07 -29.21
N THR A 564 -7.34 -2.30 -29.42
CA THR A 564 -8.21 -3.04 -28.49
C THR A 564 -8.67 -4.35 -29.10
N SER A 565 -8.20 -5.49 -28.55
CA SER A 565 -8.75 -6.82 -28.82
C SER A 565 -8.33 -7.79 -27.73
N LYS A 566 -9.04 -8.92 -27.59
CA LYS A 566 -8.73 -9.93 -26.57
C LYS A 566 -7.29 -10.47 -26.65
N VAL A 567 -6.74 -10.64 -27.84
CA VAL A 567 -5.36 -11.13 -28.03
C VAL A 567 -4.34 -10.07 -27.57
N MET A 568 -4.67 -8.79 -27.73
CA MET A 568 -3.87 -7.67 -27.24
C MET A 568 -3.94 -7.55 -25.71
N GLU A 569 -5.11 -7.77 -25.10
CA GLU A 569 -5.23 -7.80 -23.63
C GLU A 569 -4.28 -8.85 -23.01
N ASP A 570 -4.17 -10.03 -23.59
CA ASP A 570 -3.24 -11.06 -23.12
C ASP A 570 -1.77 -10.64 -23.27
N ALA A 571 -1.44 -9.93 -24.36
CA ALA A 571 -0.09 -9.38 -24.56
C ALA A 571 0.22 -8.23 -23.59
N GLN A 572 -0.75 -7.36 -23.32
CA GLN A 572 -0.67 -6.30 -22.34
C GLN A 572 -0.49 -6.86 -20.92
N LYS A 573 -1.26 -7.89 -20.55
CA LYS A 573 -1.10 -8.62 -19.28
C LYS A 573 0.33 -9.16 -19.12
N ALA A 574 0.91 -9.73 -20.17
CA ALA A 574 2.30 -10.20 -20.12
C ALA A 574 3.28 -9.05 -19.83
N CYS A 575 3.05 -7.87 -20.41
CA CYS A 575 3.86 -6.67 -20.16
C CYS A 575 3.73 -6.17 -18.71
N ILE A 576 2.49 -6.14 -18.20
CA ILE A 576 2.17 -5.78 -16.80
C ILE A 576 2.86 -6.73 -15.83
N LEU A 577 2.79 -8.06 -16.06
CA LEU A 577 3.37 -9.05 -15.16
C LEU A 577 4.90 -8.94 -15.07
N VAL A 578 5.57 -8.71 -16.20
CA VAL A 578 7.03 -8.56 -16.27
C VAL A 578 7.50 -7.28 -15.56
N ASN A 579 6.67 -6.24 -15.52
CA ASN A 579 6.95 -4.96 -14.86
C ASN A 579 6.17 -4.74 -13.56
N ALA A 580 5.56 -5.79 -12.98
CA ALA A 580 4.81 -5.71 -11.73
C ALA A 580 5.58 -5.04 -10.58
N PRO A 581 6.90 -5.29 -10.39
CA PRO A 581 7.68 -4.57 -9.38
C PRO A 581 7.71 -3.04 -9.56
N LEU A 582 7.84 -2.57 -10.81
CA LEU A 582 7.85 -1.14 -11.11
C LEU A 582 6.45 -0.52 -10.98
N ILE A 583 5.41 -1.25 -11.39
CA ILE A 583 4.00 -0.85 -11.21
C ILE A 583 3.68 -0.67 -9.73
N CYS A 584 4.02 -1.66 -8.90
CA CYS A 584 3.80 -1.56 -7.45
C CYS A 584 4.55 -0.37 -6.84
N ARG A 585 5.77 -0.08 -7.29
CA ARG A 585 6.49 1.13 -6.86
C ARG A 585 5.76 2.42 -7.26
N ALA A 586 5.26 2.49 -8.49
CA ALA A 586 4.58 3.68 -8.97
C ALA A 586 3.25 3.92 -8.26
N ALA A 587 2.56 2.85 -7.85
CA ALA A 587 1.24 2.92 -7.24
C ALA A 587 1.24 2.86 -5.70
N SER A 588 2.33 2.42 -5.07
CA SER A 588 2.36 2.16 -3.62
C SER A 588 3.72 2.50 -3.00
N ARG A 589 3.73 2.69 -1.68
CA ARG A 589 4.93 2.96 -0.88
C ARG A 589 5.65 1.70 -0.41
N VAL A 590 5.39 0.55 -1.03
CA VAL A 590 6.01 -0.73 -0.66
C VAL A 590 6.53 -1.47 -1.90
N PRO A 591 7.64 -2.24 -1.78
CA PRO A 591 8.12 -3.06 -2.89
C PRO A 591 7.14 -4.20 -3.17
N PHE A 592 7.09 -4.63 -4.44
CA PHE A 592 6.37 -5.83 -4.83
C PHE A 592 6.93 -7.03 -4.08
N SER A 593 6.10 -7.61 -3.22
CA SER A 593 6.52 -8.71 -2.36
C SER A 593 5.90 -10.02 -2.77
N VAL A 594 6.75 -11.04 -2.86
CA VAL A 594 6.39 -12.40 -3.22
C VAL A 594 6.58 -13.30 -2.01
N LEU A 595 5.50 -13.90 -1.51
CA LEU A 595 5.56 -14.92 -0.47
C LEU A 595 5.74 -16.30 -1.08
N LYS A 596 6.81 -16.99 -0.69
CA LYS A 596 7.05 -18.37 -1.07
C LYS A 596 7.03 -19.28 0.14
N TYR A 597 6.32 -20.39 0.02
CA TYR A 597 6.40 -21.50 0.97
C TYR A 597 6.36 -22.86 0.26
N ALA A 598 6.91 -23.87 0.93
CA ALA A 598 6.80 -25.26 0.51
C ALA A 598 6.10 -26.05 1.63
N MET A 599 5.08 -26.82 1.27
CA MET A 599 4.27 -27.57 2.21
C MET A 599 4.03 -29.00 1.73
N THR A 600 3.70 -29.89 2.66
CA THR A 600 3.08 -31.19 2.37
C THR A 600 1.66 -31.00 1.82
N LEU A 601 1.07 -32.05 1.25
CA LEU A 601 -0.29 -32.06 0.69
C LEU A 601 -1.35 -31.66 1.74
N ASP A 602 -1.11 -31.99 3.00
CA ASP A 602 -1.93 -31.65 4.16
C ASP A 602 -1.52 -30.32 4.84
N GLY A 603 -0.73 -29.48 4.15
CA GLY A 603 -0.52 -28.08 4.54
C GLY A 603 0.52 -27.84 5.63
N LYS A 604 1.53 -28.71 5.78
CA LYS A 604 2.58 -28.58 6.82
C LYS A 604 3.93 -28.19 6.23
N ILE A 605 4.64 -27.28 6.90
CA ILE A 605 5.99 -26.81 6.51
C ILE A 605 7.12 -27.47 7.30
N ALA A 606 6.80 -28.27 8.31
CA ALA A 606 7.74 -29.14 9.03
C ALA A 606 6.97 -30.22 9.80
N ALA A 607 7.68 -31.25 10.26
CA ALA A 607 7.18 -32.16 11.28
C ALA A 607 6.97 -31.41 12.62
N SER A 608 6.20 -31.99 13.56
CA SER A 608 6.03 -31.45 14.91
C SER A 608 7.36 -31.28 15.68
N SER A 609 8.41 -32.02 15.32
CA SER A 609 9.77 -31.85 15.85
C SER A 609 10.51 -30.63 15.28
N GLY A 610 9.96 -29.97 14.26
CA GLY A 610 10.61 -28.91 13.49
C GLY A 610 11.45 -29.41 12.31
N HIS A 611 11.55 -30.71 12.09
CA HIS A 611 12.29 -31.26 10.95
C HIS A 611 11.56 -31.02 9.62
N ALA A 612 12.20 -30.30 8.69
CA ALA A 612 11.62 -29.89 7.41
C ALA A 612 12.38 -30.38 6.16
N SER A 613 13.55 -31.02 6.34
CA SER A 613 14.42 -31.45 5.24
C SER A 613 14.10 -32.88 4.77
N TRP A 614 13.57 -33.14 3.58
CA TRP A 614 13.12 -32.18 2.58
C TRP A 614 11.64 -32.41 2.27
N ILE A 615 10.84 -31.36 2.35
CA ILE A 615 9.45 -31.35 1.90
C ILE A 615 9.40 -31.33 0.37
N SER A 616 9.86 -30.26 -0.27
CA SER A 616 9.84 -30.13 -1.73
C SER A 616 10.97 -30.92 -2.40
N SER A 617 10.78 -31.22 -3.68
CA SER A 617 11.72 -31.89 -4.57
C SER A 617 12.94 -31.03 -4.92
N LYS A 618 13.97 -31.66 -5.51
CA LYS A 618 15.16 -30.95 -5.99
C LYS A 618 14.81 -29.96 -7.11
N GLN A 619 13.90 -30.35 -8.01
CA GLN A 619 13.41 -29.52 -9.12
C GLN A 619 12.75 -28.24 -8.61
N SER A 620 11.85 -28.36 -7.62
CA SER A 620 11.22 -27.20 -6.98
C SER A 620 12.24 -26.29 -6.29
N ARG A 621 13.25 -26.85 -5.62
CA ARG A 621 14.32 -26.04 -5.02
C ARG A 621 15.17 -25.31 -6.06
N ASN A 622 15.39 -25.90 -7.23
CA ASN A 622 16.08 -25.24 -8.33
C ASN A 622 15.30 -24.03 -8.86
N LEU A 623 13.98 -24.16 -9.03
CA LEU A 623 13.12 -23.03 -9.42
C LEU A 623 13.14 -21.91 -8.37
N VAL A 624 13.17 -22.26 -7.08
CA VAL A 624 13.32 -21.26 -6.01
C VAL A 624 14.64 -20.49 -6.11
N PHE A 625 15.74 -21.14 -6.53
CA PHE A 625 17.01 -20.42 -6.73
C PHE A 625 16.91 -19.40 -7.86
N GLU A 626 16.17 -19.72 -8.93
CA GLU A 626 15.88 -18.76 -10.01
C GLU A 626 15.02 -17.60 -9.51
N LEU A 627 13.93 -17.88 -8.79
CA LEU A 627 13.06 -16.84 -8.21
C LEU A 627 13.82 -15.89 -7.27
N ARG A 628 14.77 -16.41 -6.48
CA ARG A 628 15.68 -15.59 -5.66
C ARG A 628 16.52 -14.65 -6.50
N GLY A 629 17.12 -15.15 -7.58
CA GLY A 629 17.96 -14.35 -8.48
C GLY A 629 17.21 -13.22 -9.17
N ARG A 630 15.87 -13.28 -9.19
CA ARG A 630 14.99 -12.29 -9.82
C ARG A 630 14.44 -11.24 -8.84
N SER A 631 14.86 -11.29 -7.58
CA SER A 631 14.41 -10.40 -6.51
C SER A 631 15.58 -9.59 -5.99
N ASP A 632 15.33 -8.38 -5.50
CA ASP A 632 16.38 -7.50 -4.98
C ASP A 632 16.83 -7.94 -3.58
N ALA A 633 15.91 -8.53 -2.83
CA ALA A 633 16.17 -9.04 -1.50
C ALA A 633 15.35 -10.29 -1.15
N VAL A 634 15.86 -11.06 -0.20
CA VAL A 634 15.19 -12.21 0.40
C VAL A 634 15.02 -11.97 1.90
N ILE A 635 13.78 -12.03 2.40
CA ILE A 635 13.44 -11.89 3.82
C ILE A 635 13.20 -13.24 4.48
N VAL A 636 13.78 -13.40 5.67
CA VAL A 636 13.47 -14.48 6.61
C VAL A 636 13.27 -13.96 8.03
N GLY A 637 12.56 -14.73 8.84
CA GLY A 637 12.44 -14.46 10.28
C GLY A 637 13.58 -15.10 11.08
N GLY A 638 13.84 -14.59 12.29
CA GLY A 638 14.90 -15.14 13.17
C GLY A 638 14.74 -16.63 13.50
N ASN A 639 13.51 -17.17 13.50
CA ASN A 639 13.27 -18.62 13.69
C ASN A 639 13.89 -19.45 12.56
N THR A 640 13.74 -19.01 11.31
CA THR A 640 14.34 -19.66 10.14
C THR A 640 15.87 -19.67 10.26
N VAL A 641 16.46 -18.56 10.71
CA VAL A 641 17.92 -18.49 10.94
C VAL A 641 18.37 -19.51 11.98
N ARG A 642 17.66 -19.60 13.12
CA ARG A 642 18.00 -20.53 14.21
C ARG A 642 17.84 -22.00 13.84
N LYS A 643 16.81 -22.35 13.07
CA LYS A 643 16.48 -23.74 12.74
C LYS A 643 17.23 -24.25 11.52
N ASP A 644 17.37 -23.42 10.49
CA ASP A 644 17.83 -23.87 9.17
C ASP A 644 19.25 -23.38 8.84
N ASN A 645 19.75 -22.36 9.56
CA ASN A 645 21.02 -21.67 9.28
C ASN A 645 21.24 -21.44 7.76
N PRO A 646 20.29 -20.80 7.06
CA PRO A 646 20.27 -20.80 5.61
C PRO A 646 21.38 -19.92 5.04
N ARG A 647 21.74 -20.16 3.78
CA ARG A 647 22.63 -19.25 3.03
C ARG A 647 21.89 -18.14 2.28
N LEU A 648 20.65 -18.43 1.87
CA LEU A 648 19.76 -17.55 1.08
C LEU A 648 20.39 -17.02 -0.21
N THR A 649 21.26 -17.81 -0.84
CA THR A 649 21.86 -17.50 -2.14
C THR A 649 21.04 -18.10 -3.29
N ALA A 650 21.10 -17.47 -4.47
CA ALA A 650 20.69 -18.08 -5.73
C ALA A 650 21.79 -19.09 -6.12
N ARG A 651 21.55 -20.40 -6.01
CA ARG A 651 22.54 -21.41 -6.40
C ARG A 651 22.18 -22.01 -7.75
N HIS A 652 22.70 -21.41 -8.82
CA HIS A 652 23.39 -21.98 -10.00
C HIS A 652 24.29 -20.84 -10.52
N GLY A 653 25.54 -21.12 -10.90
CA GLY A 653 26.62 -20.12 -11.01
C GLY A 653 26.34 -18.88 -11.88
N GLY A 654 26.79 -17.71 -11.38
CA GLY A 654 26.63 -16.41 -12.04
C GLY A 654 25.23 -15.79 -11.86
N GLY A 655 25.12 -14.46 -11.93
CA GLY A 655 23.85 -13.73 -11.86
C GLY A 655 23.68 -12.79 -10.66
N HIS A 656 22.48 -12.18 -10.55
CA HIS A 656 22.13 -11.30 -9.44
C HIS A 656 22.02 -12.08 -8.13
N MET A 657 22.54 -11.49 -7.06
CA MET A 657 22.51 -12.08 -5.72
C MET A 657 21.68 -11.17 -4.81
N PRO A 658 20.49 -11.61 -4.38
CA PRO A 658 19.60 -10.78 -3.58
C PRO A 658 20.22 -10.47 -2.22
N ILE A 659 19.97 -9.27 -1.72
CA ILE A 659 20.36 -8.89 -0.36
C ILE A 659 19.58 -9.73 0.65
N ARG A 660 20.25 -10.20 1.70
CA ARG A 660 19.64 -11.07 2.70
C ARG A 660 19.12 -10.23 3.85
N ILE A 661 17.84 -10.32 4.16
CA ILE A 661 17.22 -9.56 5.23
C ILE A 661 16.72 -10.51 6.32
N VAL A 662 17.12 -10.25 7.56
CA VAL A 662 16.66 -10.99 8.73
C VAL A 662 15.80 -10.09 9.61
N MET A 663 14.54 -10.48 9.81
CA MET A 663 13.63 -9.81 10.74
C MET A 663 13.66 -10.51 12.10
N SER A 664 14.05 -9.78 13.16
CA SER A 664 14.03 -10.31 14.52
C SER A 664 13.78 -9.21 15.56
N GLN A 665 12.61 -9.23 16.21
CA GLN A 665 12.22 -8.25 17.23
C GLN A 665 13.24 -8.15 18.38
N THR A 666 13.57 -9.28 19.01
CA THR A 666 14.46 -9.32 20.19
C THR A 666 15.94 -9.51 19.86
N LEU A 667 16.28 -9.63 18.57
CA LEU A 667 17.62 -9.99 18.10
C LEU A 667 18.17 -11.27 18.76
N ASN A 668 17.29 -12.22 19.13
CA ASN A 668 17.69 -13.53 19.64
C ASN A 668 18.24 -14.41 18.50
N LEU A 669 19.35 -14.02 17.91
CA LEU A 669 19.99 -14.68 16.77
C LEU A 669 21.31 -15.34 17.23
N PRO A 670 21.73 -16.43 16.55
CA PRO A 670 23.02 -17.05 16.85
C PRO A 670 24.16 -16.10 16.47
N GLU A 671 25.24 -16.10 17.27
CA GLU A 671 26.44 -15.29 17.02
C GLU A 671 27.21 -15.75 15.77
N GLU A 672 27.06 -17.04 15.43
CA GLU A 672 27.59 -17.67 14.23
C GLU A 672 26.46 -18.20 13.35
N ALA A 673 26.39 -17.72 12.12
CA ALA A 673 25.45 -18.18 11.09
C ALA A 673 26.04 -17.94 9.70
N ASN A 674 25.62 -18.74 8.72
CA ASN A 674 26.01 -18.57 7.33
C ASN A 674 25.61 -17.19 6.76
N LEU A 675 24.59 -16.55 7.35
CA LEU A 675 24.13 -15.22 6.95
C LEU A 675 25.08 -14.10 7.37
N TRP A 676 25.97 -14.33 8.35
CA TRP A 676 26.93 -13.33 8.82
C TRP A 676 28.22 -13.32 7.99
N ASP A 677 28.39 -14.29 7.09
CA ASP A 677 29.46 -14.27 6.10
C ASP A 677 29.11 -13.30 4.96
N MET A 678 29.82 -12.17 4.93
CA MET A 678 29.64 -11.06 3.98
C MET A 678 30.58 -11.14 2.76
N SER A 679 31.25 -12.28 2.57
CA SER A 679 32.23 -12.49 1.49
C SER A 679 31.60 -12.56 0.09
N GLU A 680 30.36 -13.08 0.00
CA GLU A 680 29.61 -13.25 -1.25
C GLU A 680 28.43 -12.26 -1.39
N VAL A 681 27.63 -12.10 -0.33
CA VAL A 681 26.35 -11.37 -0.37
C VAL A 681 26.16 -10.53 0.89
N SER A 682 25.59 -9.34 0.76
CA SER A 682 25.28 -8.49 1.91
C SER A 682 24.10 -8.99 2.72
N THR A 683 24.14 -8.77 4.04
CA THR A 683 23.06 -9.06 4.97
C THR A 683 22.69 -7.82 5.76
N ILE A 684 21.38 -7.62 5.90
CA ILE A 684 20.76 -6.58 6.72
C ILE A 684 19.93 -7.28 7.79
N VAL A 685 20.07 -6.85 9.04
CA VAL A 685 19.24 -7.31 10.16
C VAL A 685 18.37 -6.16 10.60
N VAL A 686 17.06 -6.35 10.54
CA VAL A 686 16.08 -5.39 11.05
C VAL A 686 15.56 -5.86 12.41
N THR A 687 15.62 -4.96 13.38
CA THR A 687 15.35 -5.29 14.78
C THR A 687 14.60 -4.18 15.50
N GLN A 688 14.05 -4.48 16.68
CA GLN A 688 13.39 -3.47 17.49
C GLN A 688 14.43 -2.67 18.28
N ARG A 689 14.20 -1.36 18.44
CA ARG A 689 15.10 -0.44 19.13
C ARG A 689 15.47 -0.98 20.52
N GLY A 690 16.77 -1.02 20.80
CA GLY A 690 17.30 -1.49 22.09
C GLY A 690 17.53 -3.00 22.18
N ALA A 691 17.22 -3.78 21.14
CA ALA A 691 17.41 -5.23 21.15
C ALA A 691 18.89 -5.63 21.17
N ARG A 692 19.30 -6.38 22.20
CA ARG A 692 20.64 -7.02 22.39
C ARG A 692 21.82 -6.25 21.74
N ARG A 693 22.14 -5.07 22.26
CA ARG A 693 23.23 -4.19 21.75
C ARG A 693 24.59 -4.87 21.58
N SER A 694 24.94 -5.86 22.40
CA SER A 694 26.20 -6.60 22.27
C SER A 694 26.27 -7.38 20.95
N LEU A 695 25.17 -8.03 20.55
CA LEU A 695 25.10 -8.74 19.28
C LEU A 695 25.03 -7.77 18.10
N GLN A 696 24.35 -6.63 18.23
CA GLN A 696 24.39 -5.60 17.19
C GLN A 696 25.83 -5.16 16.89
N LYS A 697 26.64 -4.90 17.92
CA LYS A 697 28.06 -4.54 17.77
C LYS A 697 28.87 -5.65 17.10
N LEU A 698 28.61 -6.92 17.45
CA LEU A 698 29.26 -8.07 16.82
C LEU A 698 28.89 -8.22 15.34
N LEU A 699 27.61 -8.03 15.00
CA LEU A 699 27.14 -8.09 13.63
C LEU A 699 27.73 -6.94 12.81
N ALA A 700 27.74 -5.74 13.36
CA ALA A 700 28.36 -4.57 12.74
C ALA A 700 29.87 -4.77 12.51
N SER A 701 30.60 -5.41 13.45
CA SER A 701 32.02 -5.71 13.25
C SER A 701 32.28 -6.76 12.16
N LYS A 702 31.30 -7.62 11.86
CA LYS A 702 31.30 -8.53 10.70
C LYS A 702 30.84 -7.84 9.40
N GLY A 703 30.49 -6.56 9.44
CA GLY A 703 30.00 -5.76 8.31
C GLY A 703 28.50 -5.93 8.01
N VAL A 704 27.76 -6.62 8.87
CA VAL A 704 26.30 -6.78 8.75
C VAL A 704 25.62 -5.47 9.14
N GLU A 705 24.75 -4.94 8.28
CA GLU A 705 23.97 -3.74 8.58
C GLU A 705 22.89 -4.09 9.61
N VAL A 706 22.77 -3.33 10.69
CA VAL A 706 21.70 -3.49 11.69
C VAL A 706 20.84 -2.23 11.70
N VAL A 707 19.55 -2.40 11.42
CA VAL A 707 18.58 -1.30 11.34
C VAL A 707 17.57 -1.46 12.47
N GLU A 708 17.45 -0.43 13.31
CA GLU A 708 16.48 -0.39 14.39
C GLU A 708 15.18 0.29 13.96
N PHE A 709 14.06 -0.28 14.43
CA PHE A 709 12.71 0.28 14.33
C PHE A 709 12.12 0.39 15.74
N ASP A 710 11.35 1.45 16.03
CA ASP A 710 10.69 1.58 17.34
C ASP A 710 9.74 0.41 17.62
N ILE A 711 8.95 0.05 16.60
CA ILE A 711 8.12 -1.15 16.56
C ILE A 711 8.44 -1.88 15.27
N LEU A 712 9.01 -3.09 15.37
CA LEU A 712 9.33 -3.88 14.19
C LEU A 712 8.05 -4.55 13.65
N ASN A 713 7.54 -4.05 12.53
CA ASN A 713 6.44 -4.65 11.78
C ASN A 713 6.77 -4.74 10.27
N PRO A 714 6.11 -5.62 9.51
CA PRO A 714 6.42 -5.81 8.08
C PRO A 714 6.19 -4.56 7.22
N ARG A 715 5.17 -3.74 7.52
CA ARG A 715 4.83 -2.55 6.72
C ARG A 715 5.94 -1.51 6.74
N ASP A 716 6.39 -1.11 7.93
CA ASP A 716 7.46 -0.10 8.07
C ASP A 716 8.79 -0.60 7.47
N VAL A 717 9.06 -1.90 7.58
CA VAL A 717 10.23 -2.51 6.97
C VAL A 717 10.14 -2.43 5.45
N MET A 718 8.95 -2.64 4.87
CA MET A 718 8.75 -2.52 3.42
C MET A 718 8.83 -1.08 2.95
N GLU A 719 8.24 -0.12 3.65
CA GLU A 719 8.38 1.31 3.33
C GLU A 719 9.85 1.73 3.34
N TYR A 720 10.60 1.30 4.35
CA TYR A 720 12.04 1.54 4.41
C TYR A 720 12.79 0.99 3.19
N PHE A 721 12.47 -0.23 2.73
CA PHE A 721 13.12 -0.79 1.54
C PHE A 721 12.61 -0.17 0.24
N HIS A 722 11.36 0.28 0.18
CA HIS A 722 10.84 1.08 -0.92
C HIS A 722 11.66 2.37 -1.10
N ASP A 723 11.93 3.08 0.00
CA ASP A 723 12.68 4.33 -0.03
C ASP A 723 14.15 4.11 -0.39
N ARG A 724 14.70 2.94 -0.06
CA ARG A 724 16.03 2.51 -0.54
C ARG A 724 16.06 2.11 -2.02
N GLY A 725 14.92 2.11 -2.70
CA GLY A 725 14.80 1.82 -4.13
C GLY A 725 14.69 0.33 -4.47
N TYR A 726 14.34 -0.53 -3.51
CA TYR A 726 14.05 -1.94 -3.81
C TYR A 726 12.68 -2.01 -4.48
N LEU A 727 12.59 -2.78 -5.56
CA LEU A 727 11.36 -3.04 -6.29
C LEU A 727 10.71 -4.36 -5.91
N SER A 728 11.51 -5.39 -5.67
CA SER A 728 11.02 -6.77 -5.51
C SER A 728 11.64 -7.45 -4.30
N ILE A 729 10.81 -7.98 -3.40
CA ILE A 729 11.25 -8.65 -2.18
C ILE A 729 10.63 -10.05 -2.07
N PHE A 730 11.50 -11.04 -1.87
CA PHE A 730 11.12 -12.45 -1.79
C PHE A 730 11.06 -12.92 -0.33
N TRP A 731 9.90 -13.38 0.13
CA TRP A 731 9.68 -13.81 1.50
C TRP A 731 9.75 -15.33 1.62
N GLU A 732 10.75 -15.83 2.35
CA GLU A 732 10.92 -17.25 2.67
C GLU A 732 10.87 -17.49 4.18
N CYS A 733 9.79 -17.02 4.79
CA CYS A 733 9.65 -16.98 6.23
C CYS A 733 8.69 -18.06 6.77
N GLY A 734 8.74 -18.28 8.08
CA GLY A 734 7.79 -19.17 8.76
C GLY A 734 6.41 -18.54 8.92
N GLY A 735 5.40 -19.37 9.21
CA GLY A 735 3.98 -18.96 9.21
C GLY A 735 3.63 -17.74 10.04
N THR A 736 4.27 -17.51 11.18
CA THR A 736 4.02 -16.31 12.01
C THR A 736 4.39 -15.01 11.29
N LEU A 737 5.56 -14.97 10.62
CA LEU A 737 5.97 -13.78 9.89
C LEU A 737 5.19 -13.65 8.58
N ALA A 738 4.88 -14.77 7.92
CA ALA A 738 4.04 -14.78 6.72
C ALA A 738 2.64 -14.21 7.01
N ALA A 739 1.99 -14.62 8.10
CA ALA A 739 0.70 -14.09 8.52
C ALA A 739 0.76 -12.59 8.81
N ALA A 740 1.76 -12.14 9.59
CA ALA A 740 1.94 -10.71 9.86
C ALA A 740 2.15 -9.88 8.58
N ALA A 741 2.92 -10.41 7.61
CA ALA A 741 3.15 -9.74 6.33
C ALA A 741 1.86 -9.67 5.49
N ILE A 742 1.10 -10.76 5.40
CA ILE A 742 -0.20 -10.79 4.71
C ILE A 742 -1.17 -9.79 5.37
N SER A 743 -1.32 -9.82 6.70
CA SER A 743 -2.23 -8.91 7.44
C SER A 743 -1.86 -7.44 7.29
N SER A 744 -0.58 -7.13 7.07
CA SER A 744 -0.11 -5.76 6.83
C SER A 744 -0.29 -5.27 5.39
N GLY A 745 -0.83 -6.10 4.50
CA GLY A 745 -1.08 -5.77 3.09
C GLY A 745 0.19 -5.63 2.25
N VAL A 746 1.33 -6.17 2.69
CA VAL A 746 2.58 -6.05 1.94
C VAL A 746 2.84 -7.20 0.98
N ILE A 747 2.20 -8.36 1.14
CA ILE A 747 2.36 -9.51 0.24
C ILE A 747 1.42 -9.37 -0.95
N HIS A 748 2.00 -9.38 -2.16
CA HIS A 748 1.26 -9.18 -3.40
C HIS A 748 1.01 -10.50 -4.14
N LYS A 749 2.03 -11.36 -4.19
CA LYS A 749 1.99 -12.63 -4.93
C LYS A 749 2.41 -13.80 -4.05
N VAL A 750 1.82 -14.97 -4.28
CA VAL A 750 2.14 -16.21 -3.58
C VAL A 750 2.72 -17.24 -4.56
N TYR A 751 3.76 -17.96 -4.14
CA TYR A 751 4.25 -19.20 -4.75
C TYR A 751 4.21 -20.32 -3.71
N ALA A 752 3.26 -21.23 -3.85
CA ALA A 752 3.02 -22.36 -2.96
C ALA A 752 3.46 -23.66 -3.63
N PHE A 753 4.55 -24.26 -3.13
CA PHE A 753 5.01 -25.57 -3.58
C PHE A 753 4.38 -26.66 -2.72
N VAL A 754 3.53 -27.51 -3.30
CA VAL A 754 2.81 -28.58 -2.62
C VAL A 754 3.43 -29.93 -2.99
N ALA A 755 4.12 -30.53 -2.02
CA ALA A 755 4.73 -31.84 -2.18
C ALA A 755 3.69 -32.96 -1.94
N PRO A 756 3.75 -34.08 -2.66
CA PRO A 756 2.84 -35.23 -2.49
C PRO A 756 3.24 -36.05 -1.24
N LYS A 757 3.16 -35.41 -0.07
CA LYS A 757 3.52 -35.96 1.25
C LYS A 757 2.40 -35.62 2.24
N ILE A 758 2.17 -36.47 3.23
CA ILE A 758 1.22 -36.24 4.32
C ILE A 758 1.95 -36.55 5.64
N ILE A 759 1.82 -35.68 6.64
CA ILE A 759 2.49 -35.88 7.95
C ILE A 759 1.55 -35.74 9.15
N GLY A 760 0.44 -35.03 8.98
CA GLY A 760 -0.54 -34.74 10.02
C GLY A 760 0.04 -33.87 11.14
N GLY A 761 -0.52 -34.03 12.34
CA GLY A 761 -0.05 -33.37 13.55
C GLY A 761 -0.69 -32.01 13.79
N LYS A 762 -1.44 -31.91 14.89
CA LYS A 762 -2.06 -30.65 15.36
C LYS A 762 -1.02 -29.54 15.57
N ASN A 763 0.16 -29.91 16.09
CA ASN A 763 1.24 -28.99 16.41
C ASN A 763 2.28 -28.83 15.28
N ALA A 764 2.09 -29.52 14.15
CA ALA A 764 2.96 -29.33 12.99
C ALA A 764 2.68 -27.96 12.36
N PRO A 765 3.71 -27.14 12.10
CA PRO A 765 3.54 -25.76 11.64
C PRO A 765 2.96 -25.71 10.21
N THR A 766 2.13 -24.70 9.98
CA THR A 766 1.50 -24.38 8.70
C THR A 766 2.25 -23.24 7.98
N PRO A 767 2.07 -23.08 6.65
CA PRO A 767 2.76 -22.04 5.88
C PRO A 767 2.34 -20.62 6.24
N VAL A 768 1.09 -20.43 6.68
CA VAL A 768 0.56 -19.17 7.18
C VAL A 768 0.05 -19.43 8.60
N GLY A 769 0.43 -18.56 9.52
CA GLY A 769 -0.05 -18.56 10.90
C GLY A 769 -1.46 -17.97 11.02
N GLU A 770 -1.79 -17.51 12.22
CA GLU A 770 -3.11 -16.95 12.51
C GLU A 770 -3.32 -15.59 11.83
N LEU A 771 -4.39 -15.46 11.04
CA LEU A 771 -4.82 -14.22 10.39
C LEU A 771 -6.00 -13.56 11.11
N GLY A 772 -6.58 -14.22 12.13
CA GLY A 772 -7.77 -13.75 12.84
C GLY A 772 -9.08 -14.02 12.11
N MET A 773 -9.06 -14.89 11.09
CA MET A 773 -10.23 -15.28 10.30
C MET A 773 -10.93 -16.45 10.98
N VAL A 774 -12.21 -16.28 11.30
CA VAL A 774 -13.04 -17.26 12.01
C VAL A 774 -14.10 -17.90 11.11
N GLU A 775 -14.37 -17.32 9.94
CA GLU A 775 -15.34 -17.81 8.94
C GLU A 775 -14.69 -17.99 7.56
N MET A 776 -15.15 -18.97 6.78
CA MET A 776 -14.62 -19.21 5.42
C MET A 776 -14.90 -18.09 4.44
N SER A 777 -15.94 -17.29 4.67
CA SER A 777 -16.25 -16.06 3.91
C SER A 777 -15.12 -15.02 3.99
N GLN A 778 -14.29 -15.09 5.04
CA GLN A 778 -13.15 -14.19 5.27
C GLN A 778 -11.86 -14.68 4.62
N ALA A 779 -11.84 -15.92 4.09
CA ALA A 779 -10.65 -16.50 3.50
C ALA A 779 -10.17 -15.69 2.28
N LEU A 780 -8.86 -15.51 2.17
CA LEU A 780 -8.26 -14.77 1.06
C LEU A 780 -8.25 -15.63 -0.20
N ASN A 781 -8.86 -15.13 -1.27
CA ASN A 781 -8.80 -15.74 -2.59
C ASN A 781 -7.54 -15.28 -3.33
N LEU A 782 -6.89 -16.21 -4.04
CA LEU A 782 -5.86 -15.85 -5.01
C LEU A 782 -6.52 -15.50 -6.36
N ILE A 783 -5.95 -14.50 -7.02
CA ILE A 783 -6.34 -13.98 -8.33
C ILE A 783 -5.31 -14.44 -9.36
N ASP A 784 -5.74 -14.66 -10.60
CA ASP A 784 -4.89 -15.12 -11.72
C ASP A 784 -4.08 -16.37 -11.35
N VAL A 785 -4.77 -17.37 -10.80
CA VAL A 785 -4.14 -18.58 -10.27
C VAL A 785 -3.59 -19.45 -11.41
N CYS A 786 -2.32 -19.79 -11.31
CA CYS A 786 -1.63 -20.72 -12.19
C CYS A 786 -1.25 -21.99 -11.42
N TYR A 787 -1.46 -23.14 -12.07
CA TYR A 787 -1.11 -24.47 -11.57
C TYR A 787 -0.08 -25.10 -12.49
N GLU A 788 1.08 -25.45 -11.95
CA GLU A 788 2.19 -26.00 -12.71
C GLU A 788 2.77 -27.23 -12.00
N GLN A 789 2.98 -28.32 -12.73
CA GLN A 789 3.65 -29.49 -12.18
C GLN A 789 5.18 -29.32 -12.26
N VAL A 790 5.86 -29.35 -11.11
CA VAL A 790 7.33 -29.20 -11.01
C VAL A 790 7.93 -30.48 -10.42
N GLY A 791 8.33 -31.39 -11.30
CA GLY A 791 8.72 -32.75 -10.90
C GLY A 791 7.55 -33.44 -10.19
N PRO A 792 7.72 -33.97 -8.96
CA PRO A 792 6.63 -34.58 -8.21
C PRO A 792 5.75 -33.57 -7.46
N ASP A 793 6.16 -32.30 -7.35
CA ASP A 793 5.42 -31.29 -6.60
C ASP A 793 4.45 -30.52 -7.52
N MET A 794 3.41 -29.92 -6.94
CA MET A 794 2.52 -28.98 -7.61
C MET A 794 2.87 -27.56 -7.17
N LEU A 795 3.18 -26.67 -8.10
CA LEU A 795 3.30 -25.24 -7.86
C LEU A 795 1.94 -24.57 -8.10
N ILE A 796 1.44 -23.88 -7.08
CA ILE A 796 0.28 -23.00 -7.17
C ILE A 796 0.79 -21.58 -7.00
N SER A 797 0.47 -20.70 -7.94
CA SER A 797 0.85 -19.28 -7.83
C SER A 797 -0.32 -18.36 -8.18
N GLY A 798 -0.37 -17.18 -7.58
CA GLY A 798 -1.44 -16.21 -7.81
C GLY A 798 -1.23 -14.95 -6.96
N PHE A 799 -2.05 -13.93 -7.19
CA PHE A 799 -1.98 -12.65 -6.50
C PHE A 799 -3.01 -12.58 -5.35
N LEU A 800 -2.67 -11.94 -4.24
CA LEU A 800 -3.63 -11.71 -3.14
C LEU A 800 -4.53 -10.51 -3.40
N GLN A 801 -4.06 -9.57 -4.21
CA GLN A 801 -4.79 -8.39 -4.66
C GLN A 801 -4.47 -8.16 -6.14
N PRO A 802 -5.39 -7.59 -6.94
CA PRO A 802 -5.06 -7.20 -8.30
C PRO A 802 -3.84 -6.28 -8.28
N LEU A 803 -2.98 -6.37 -9.30
CA LEU A 803 -1.97 -5.33 -9.47
C LEU A 803 -2.69 -3.99 -9.61
N PRO A 804 -2.19 -2.91 -8.97
CA PRO A 804 -2.81 -1.60 -9.06
C PRO A 804 -3.00 -1.23 -10.52
N ASP A 805 -4.23 -0.91 -10.89
CA ASP A 805 -4.51 -0.44 -12.23
C ASP A 805 -3.96 0.98 -12.36
N ILE A 806 -2.94 1.14 -13.21
CA ILE A 806 -2.34 2.45 -13.54
C ILE A 806 -2.99 3.02 -14.81
N LEU A 807 -4.11 2.46 -15.29
CA LEU A 807 -4.87 3.04 -16.40
C LEU A 807 -5.30 4.50 -16.05
N PRO A 808 -5.08 5.46 -16.98
CA PRO A 808 -4.97 6.87 -16.63
C PRO A 808 -6.32 7.55 -16.43
N THR A 809 -6.44 8.34 -15.36
CA THR A 809 -7.01 9.69 -15.51
C THR A 809 -5.92 10.51 -16.18
N ILE A 810 -6.14 10.93 -17.43
CA ILE A 810 -5.22 11.81 -18.15
C ILE A 810 -5.40 13.21 -17.57
N PRO A 811 -4.40 13.79 -16.88
CA PRO A 811 -4.46 15.20 -16.56
C PRO A 811 -4.39 15.99 -17.86
N SER A 812 -5.17 17.06 -17.96
CA SER A 812 -5.18 17.95 -19.13
C SER A 812 -3.79 18.55 -19.38
N LEU A 813 -3.57 19.11 -20.58
CA LEU A 813 -2.30 19.72 -20.99
C LEU A 813 -1.80 20.78 -19.99
N ASP A 814 -2.72 21.39 -19.24
CA ASP A 814 -2.43 22.44 -18.24
C ASP A 814 -2.00 21.87 -16.88
N GLU A 815 -2.38 20.63 -16.54
CA GLU A 815 -2.08 20.00 -15.24
C GLU A 815 -0.67 19.39 -15.17
N THR A 816 -0.01 19.18 -16.31
CA THR A 816 1.38 18.65 -16.36
C THR A 816 2.45 19.73 -16.22
N TYR A 817 2.08 21.00 -16.19
CA TYR A 817 2.97 22.15 -15.95
C TYR A 817 2.68 22.89 -14.64
N ALA A 818 1.73 22.41 -13.84
CA ALA A 818 1.43 23.01 -12.55
C ALA A 818 2.55 22.69 -11.55
N VAL A 819 3.55 23.57 -11.48
CA VAL A 819 4.35 23.73 -10.26
C VAL A 819 3.37 23.92 -9.11
N ASP A 820 3.47 23.04 -8.10
CA ASP A 820 2.66 23.11 -6.90
C ASP A 820 2.72 24.54 -6.29
N PRO A 821 1.61 25.30 -6.32
CA PRO A 821 1.58 26.68 -5.86
C PRO A 821 1.67 26.81 -4.34
N THR A 822 1.75 25.69 -3.60
CA THR A 822 1.96 25.70 -2.14
C THR A 822 3.43 25.87 -1.74
N VAL A 823 4.37 25.85 -2.69
CA VAL A 823 5.79 26.09 -2.43
C VAL A 823 6.08 27.59 -2.35
N SER A 824 6.26 28.08 -1.12
CA SER A 824 6.66 29.46 -0.82
C SER A 824 8.06 29.78 -1.38
N PRO A 825 8.28 30.92 -2.06
CA PRO A 825 9.57 31.30 -2.64
C PRO A 825 10.66 31.72 -1.63
N TYR A 826 10.40 31.58 -0.32
CA TYR A 826 11.31 32.02 0.76
C TYR A 826 11.97 30.90 1.56
N GLU A 827 11.79 29.63 1.17
CA GLU A 827 12.59 28.52 1.67
C GLU A 827 13.45 27.97 0.54
N SER A 828 14.77 27.89 0.75
CA SER A 828 15.68 27.25 -0.21
C SER A 828 15.21 25.80 -0.42
N SER A 829 14.61 25.51 -1.58
CA SER A 829 14.07 24.18 -1.85
C SER A 829 15.20 23.15 -1.84
N ILE A 830 15.03 22.08 -1.07
CA ILE A 830 15.99 20.97 -1.06
C ILE A 830 15.61 20.02 -2.19
N ILE A 831 16.56 19.76 -3.10
CA ILE A 831 16.43 18.75 -4.14
C ILE A 831 17.16 17.49 -3.69
N PHE A 832 16.39 16.45 -3.42
CA PHE A 832 16.91 15.12 -3.15
C PHE A 832 17.12 14.37 -4.46
N PHE A 833 18.27 13.73 -4.59
CA PHE A 833 18.56 12.79 -5.66
C PHE A 833 19.26 11.58 -5.07
N TYR A 834 18.98 10.37 -5.52
CA TYR A 834 19.73 9.20 -5.06
C TYR A 834 19.92 8.24 -6.21
N LYS A 835 18.83 7.97 -6.91
CA LYS A 835 18.74 6.89 -7.85
C LYS A 835 18.57 7.40 -9.26
N THR A 836 19.16 6.73 -10.25
CA THR A 836 19.33 7.29 -11.61
C THR A 836 18.03 7.54 -12.37
N TRP A 837 16.90 6.99 -11.92
CA TRP A 837 15.58 7.11 -12.52
C TRP A 837 14.69 8.17 -11.82
N ASP A 838 15.09 8.67 -10.65
CA ASP A 838 14.41 9.78 -9.98
C ASP A 838 14.49 11.05 -10.86
N PRO A 839 13.63 12.08 -10.68
CA PRO A 839 13.65 13.30 -11.50
C PRO A 839 15.02 13.98 -11.64
N TYR A 840 15.86 13.89 -10.60
CA TYR A 840 17.24 14.41 -10.60
C TYR A 840 18.30 13.30 -10.51
N GLY A 841 17.92 12.07 -10.86
CA GLY A 841 18.76 10.88 -10.78
C GLY A 841 20.06 10.94 -11.57
N ALA A 842 20.13 11.70 -12.66
CA ALA A 842 21.37 11.91 -13.40
C ALA A 842 22.40 12.74 -12.62
N LEU A 843 22.06 13.32 -11.48
CA LEU A 843 23.04 13.88 -10.55
C LEU A 843 23.91 12.80 -9.88
N SER A 844 23.42 11.56 -9.80
CA SER A 844 24.15 10.42 -9.24
C SER A 844 25.38 10.05 -10.09
N ASN A 845 26.46 9.63 -9.43
CA ASN A 845 27.64 9.01 -10.05
C ASN A 845 27.34 7.64 -10.67
N PHE A 846 26.21 7.03 -10.33
CA PHE A 846 25.73 5.76 -10.93
C PHE A 846 25.03 5.97 -12.27
N SER A 847 24.80 7.21 -12.72
CA SER A 847 24.15 7.44 -14.02
C SER A 847 25.01 6.91 -15.19
N PRO A 848 24.41 6.36 -16.26
CA PRO A 848 25.13 5.76 -17.39
C PRO A 848 25.62 6.78 -18.42
N HIS A 849 26.52 7.63 -17.99
CA HIS A 849 27.14 8.65 -18.83
C HIS A 849 28.63 8.36 -18.93
N PRO A 850 29.09 7.74 -20.03
CA PRO A 850 30.50 7.50 -20.25
C PRO A 850 31.32 8.79 -20.16
N ILE A 851 32.51 8.70 -19.57
CA ILE A 851 33.44 9.82 -19.44
C ILE A 851 34.77 9.46 -20.09
N GLN A 852 35.37 10.43 -20.79
CA GLN A 852 36.72 10.30 -21.34
C GLN A 852 37.69 11.02 -20.41
N MET A 853 38.63 10.27 -19.86
CA MET A 853 39.60 10.77 -18.90
C MET A 853 41.02 10.41 -19.37
N PRO A 854 41.99 11.33 -19.30
CA PRO A 854 43.37 11.02 -19.65
C PRO A 854 43.96 10.02 -18.66
N ASP A 855 44.75 9.06 -19.15
CA ASP A 855 45.55 8.14 -18.35
C ASP A 855 46.91 8.75 -17.95
N GLU A 856 47.77 7.95 -17.32
CA GLU A 856 49.12 8.37 -16.89
C GLU A 856 50.04 8.78 -18.06
N ASN A 857 49.74 8.35 -19.29
CA ASN A 857 50.47 8.70 -20.51
C ASN A 857 49.84 9.87 -21.27
N GLY A 858 48.70 10.39 -20.82
CA GLY A 858 47.94 11.45 -21.48
C GLY A 858 46.97 10.96 -22.55
N ASP A 859 46.80 9.65 -22.72
CA ASP A 859 45.86 9.07 -23.68
C ASP A 859 44.44 9.07 -23.10
N ASN A 860 43.44 9.43 -23.91
CA ASN A 860 42.05 9.45 -23.47
C ASN A 860 41.50 8.03 -23.32
N VAL A 861 41.22 7.63 -22.08
CA VAL A 861 40.57 6.36 -21.74
C VAL A 861 39.10 6.60 -21.45
N THR A 862 38.24 5.84 -22.13
CA THR A 862 36.79 5.84 -21.89
C THR A 862 36.45 4.97 -20.70
N TRP A 863 35.67 5.52 -19.77
CA TRP A 863 35.06 4.84 -18.64
C TRP A 863 33.54 4.84 -18.82
N LEU A 864 32.88 3.72 -18.56
CA LEU A 864 31.44 3.58 -18.81
C LEU A 864 30.56 4.43 -17.87
N SER A 865 31.08 4.85 -16.71
CA SER A 865 30.44 5.83 -15.84
C SER A 865 31.44 6.47 -14.87
N VAL A 866 30.99 7.50 -14.14
CA VAL A 866 31.73 8.10 -13.01
C VAL A 866 32.07 7.05 -11.95
N GLU A 867 31.16 6.12 -11.65
CA GLU A 867 31.41 5.05 -10.67
C GLU A 867 32.52 4.06 -11.12
N HIS A 868 32.60 3.73 -12.41
CA HIS A 868 33.69 2.89 -12.94
C HIS A 868 35.06 3.56 -12.69
N TYR A 869 35.15 4.83 -13.06
CA TYR A 869 36.35 5.64 -12.85
C TYR A 869 36.71 5.70 -11.35
N TYR A 870 35.75 6.05 -10.50
CA TYR A 870 35.97 6.21 -9.06
C TYR A 870 36.41 4.91 -8.37
N GLN A 871 35.82 3.76 -8.72
CA GLN A 871 36.18 2.48 -8.11
C GLN A 871 37.55 1.97 -8.56
N ALA A 872 37.91 2.18 -9.83
CA ALA A 872 39.23 1.80 -10.34
C ALA A 872 40.36 2.64 -9.71
N HIS A 873 40.12 3.93 -9.47
CA HIS A 873 41.11 4.87 -8.93
C HIS A 873 41.57 4.55 -7.50
N LYS A 874 40.88 3.65 -6.80
CA LYS A 874 41.33 3.10 -5.51
C LYS A 874 42.62 2.30 -5.61
N PHE A 875 42.90 1.72 -6.78
CA PHE A 875 43.97 0.74 -6.99
C PHE A 875 45.05 1.24 -7.98
N ILE A 876 44.82 2.37 -8.65
CA ILE A 876 45.79 2.96 -9.58
C ILE A 876 47.07 3.36 -8.83
N GLY A 877 48.23 3.10 -9.43
CA GLY A 877 49.56 3.33 -8.86
C GLY A 877 50.06 2.23 -7.92
N MET A 878 49.28 1.15 -7.72
CA MET A 878 49.73 -0.01 -6.94
C MET A 878 50.42 -1.05 -7.82
N ASP A 879 51.69 -1.35 -7.50
CA ASP A 879 52.48 -2.36 -8.21
C ASP A 879 52.18 -3.78 -7.69
N ASP A 880 50.93 -4.21 -7.86
CA ASP A 880 50.46 -5.56 -7.53
C ASP A 880 49.58 -6.11 -8.67
N THR A 881 49.78 -7.37 -9.02
CA THR A 881 49.05 -8.01 -10.13
C THR A 881 47.55 -8.12 -9.87
N LEU A 882 47.13 -8.34 -8.62
CA LEU A 882 45.72 -8.39 -8.23
C LEU A 882 45.07 -7.00 -8.30
N ALA A 883 45.82 -5.93 -8.01
CA ALA A 883 45.35 -4.57 -8.17
C ALA A 883 45.07 -4.24 -9.65
N ARG A 884 46.02 -4.58 -10.53
CA ARG A 884 45.87 -4.42 -12.00
C ARG A 884 44.70 -5.24 -12.56
N ASP A 885 44.61 -6.51 -12.19
CA ASP A 885 43.49 -7.38 -12.59
C ASP A 885 42.13 -6.83 -12.11
N SER A 886 42.10 -6.19 -10.93
CA SER A 886 40.88 -5.60 -10.40
C SER A 886 40.46 -4.35 -11.16
N ILE A 887 41.42 -3.51 -11.57
CA ILE A 887 41.16 -2.34 -12.43
C ILE A 887 40.55 -2.78 -13.76
N GLU A 888 41.15 -3.78 -14.41
CA GLU A 888 40.61 -4.30 -15.69
C GLU A 888 39.22 -4.90 -15.52
N LYS A 889 38.98 -5.65 -14.44
CA LYS A 889 37.63 -6.18 -14.13
C LYS A 889 36.61 -5.08 -13.88
N ILE A 890 36.98 -4.02 -13.17
CA ILE A 890 36.12 -2.85 -12.93
C ILE A 890 35.83 -2.14 -14.25
N LYS A 891 36.86 -1.92 -15.08
CA LYS A 891 36.73 -1.25 -16.38
C LYS A 891 35.86 -2.04 -17.36
N SER A 892 35.96 -3.37 -17.35
CA SER A 892 35.15 -4.27 -18.16
C SER A 892 33.77 -4.60 -17.57
N ALA A 893 33.46 -4.11 -16.36
CA ALA A 893 32.18 -4.35 -15.73
C ALA A 893 31.06 -3.80 -16.62
N LYS A 894 29.92 -4.51 -16.68
CA LYS A 894 28.84 -4.12 -17.60
C LYS A 894 27.97 -3.01 -17.02
N SER A 895 27.97 -2.80 -15.71
CA SER A 895 27.19 -1.78 -15.02
C SER A 895 27.94 -1.07 -13.90
N PRO A 896 27.54 0.17 -13.53
CA PRO A 896 28.09 0.89 -12.38
C PRO A 896 28.01 0.10 -11.07
N GLU A 897 26.94 -0.67 -10.87
CA GLU A 897 26.74 -1.51 -9.69
C GLU A 897 27.73 -2.67 -9.63
N GLU A 898 28.04 -3.30 -10.77
CA GLU A 898 29.07 -4.34 -10.85
C GLU A 898 30.46 -3.76 -10.55
N ALA A 899 30.78 -2.60 -11.13
CA ALA A 899 32.02 -1.87 -10.85
C ALA A 899 32.15 -1.53 -9.34
N ALA A 900 31.09 -1.00 -8.74
CA ALA A 900 31.00 -0.73 -7.30
C ALA A 900 31.19 -1.99 -6.46
N LYS A 901 30.56 -3.10 -6.83
CA LYS A 901 30.66 -4.38 -6.13
C LYS A 901 32.08 -4.93 -6.17
N ILE A 902 32.72 -4.91 -7.34
CA ILE A 902 34.10 -5.39 -7.52
C ILE A 902 35.06 -4.53 -6.67
N GLY A 903 35.00 -3.20 -6.81
CA GLY A 903 35.87 -2.28 -6.08
C GLY A 903 35.69 -2.34 -4.56
N ARG A 904 34.45 -2.34 -4.06
CA ARG A 904 34.15 -2.44 -2.61
C ARG A 904 34.49 -3.81 -2.03
N SER A 905 34.36 -4.88 -2.81
CA SER A 905 34.75 -6.24 -2.39
C SER A 905 36.27 -6.35 -2.23
N MET A 906 37.03 -5.85 -3.21
CA MET A 906 38.48 -5.80 -3.15
C MET A 906 38.99 -4.96 -1.97
N GLN A 907 38.47 -3.76 -1.80
CA GLN A 907 38.82 -2.88 -0.68
C GLN A 907 38.59 -3.57 0.69
N ARG A 908 37.51 -4.35 0.85
CA ARG A 908 37.25 -5.08 2.10
C ARG A 908 38.18 -6.28 2.30
N LYS A 909 38.46 -7.04 1.23
CA LYS A 909 39.27 -8.28 1.32
C LYS A 909 40.77 -8.00 1.39
N ARG A 910 41.22 -6.94 0.71
CA ARG A 910 42.62 -6.55 0.57
C ARG A 910 42.73 -5.02 0.72
N PRO A 911 42.50 -4.49 1.94
CA PRO A 911 42.64 -3.05 2.20
C PRO A 911 44.07 -2.56 1.96
N ASP A 912 45.06 -3.46 2.02
CA ASP A 912 46.47 -3.23 1.70
C ASP A 912 46.72 -2.87 0.23
N LEU A 913 45.79 -3.21 -0.67
CA LEU A 913 45.87 -2.89 -2.10
C LEU A 913 45.20 -1.56 -2.46
N VAL A 914 44.56 -0.89 -1.51
CA VAL A 914 44.04 0.46 -1.73
C VAL A 914 45.19 1.45 -1.56
N ARG A 915 45.32 2.39 -2.50
CA ARG A 915 46.39 3.39 -2.48
C ARG A 915 46.44 4.15 -1.13
N PRO A 916 47.63 4.41 -0.56
CA PRO A 916 47.76 4.96 0.79
C PRO A 916 47.14 6.36 0.99
N ASP A 917 47.09 7.15 -0.08
CA ASP A 917 46.57 8.53 -0.10
C ASP A 917 45.09 8.62 -0.47
N TRP A 918 44.39 7.48 -0.61
CA TRP A 918 43.00 7.43 -1.09
C TRP A 918 42.06 8.36 -0.33
N ASP A 919 42.15 8.40 1.00
CA ASP A 919 41.28 9.27 1.82
C ASP A 919 41.51 10.76 1.57
N ASN A 920 42.71 11.16 1.13
CA ASN A 920 43.05 12.54 0.80
C ASN A 920 42.55 12.93 -0.61
N ILE A 921 42.52 11.97 -1.54
CA ILE A 921 42.26 12.28 -2.96
C ILE A 921 40.86 11.90 -3.45
N LYS A 922 40.10 11.08 -2.71
CA LYS A 922 38.78 10.57 -3.16
C LYS A 922 37.80 11.66 -3.56
N ILE A 923 37.83 12.82 -2.89
CA ILE A 923 37.00 13.99 -3.20
C ILE A 923 37.38 14.58 -4.56
N ASP A 924 38.69 14.76 -4.80
CA ASP A 924 39.21 15.29 -6.07
C ASP A 924 38.93 14.34 -7.25
N VAL A 925 39.13 13.04 -7.06
CA VAL A 925 38.84 12.01 -8.06
C VAL A 925 37.37 12.07 -8.49
N MET A 926 36.44 12.11 -7.52
CA MET A 926 35.01 12.24 -7.80
C MET A 926 34.70 13.57 -8.51
N TYR A 927 35.29 14.66 -8.04
CA TYR A 927 35.09 15.99 -8.61
C TYR A 927 35.49 16.07 -10.09
N ARG A 928 36.68 15.57 -10.46
CA ARG A 928 37.16 15.56 -11.84
C ARG A 928 36.25 14.73 -12.76
N ALA A 929 35.80 13.57 -12.29
CA ALA A 929 34.90 12.71 -13.05
C ALA A 929 33.52 13.35 -13.27
N LEU A 930 32.95 13.98 -12.23
CA LEU A 930 31.70 14.75 -12.35
C LEU A 930 31.86 15.94 -13.29
N LYS A 931 32.97 16.70 -13.19
CA LYS A 931 33.25 17.83 -14.09
C LYS A 931 33.27 17.38 -15.55
N CYS A 932 33.98 16.28 -15.86
CA CYS A 932 34.00 15.70 -17.20
C CYS A 932 32.59 15.34 -17.69
N LYS A 933 31.80 14.64 -16.88
CA LYS A 933 30.42 14.28 -17.20
C LYS A 933 29.55 15.50 -17.52
N PHE A 934 29.49 16.48 -16.62
CA PHE A 934 28.62 17.66 -16.81
C PHE A 934 29.13 18.66 -17.85
N SER A 935 30.40 18.56 -18.27
CA SER A 935 30.93 19.33 -19.41
C SER A 935 30.68 18.63 -20.75
N THR A 936 30.64 17.29 -20.76
CA THR A 936 30.43 16.48 -21.97
C THR A 936 28.98 16.51 -22.45
N TYR A 937 28.01 16.53 -21.53
CA TYR A 937 26.59 16.36 -21.85
C TYR A 937 25.77 17.65 -21.63
N PRO A 938 25.34 18.36 -22.69
CA PRO A 938 24.63 19.65 -22.56
C PRO A 938 23.31 19.56 -21.78
N HIS A 939 22.56 18.47 -21.91
CA HIS A 939 21.31 18.26 -21.19
C HIS A 939 21.55 18.08 -19.67
N LEU A 940 22.62 17.41 -19.27
CA LEU A 940 23.01 17.30 -17.85
C LEU A 940 23.48 18.63 -17.30
N ASN A 941 24.22 19.40 -18.09
CA ASN A 941 24.61 20.76 -17.71
C ASN A 941 23.38 21.63 -17.46
N THR A 942 22.42 21.61 -18.38
CA THR A 942 21.14 22.33 -18.27
C THR A 942 20.36 21.89 -17.02
N MET A 943 20.29 20.59 -16.75
CA MET A 943 19.66 20.07 -15.52
C MET A 943 20.36 20.56 -14.26
N LEU A 944 21.70 20.55 -14.22
CA LEU A 944 22.44 21.03 -13.05
C LEU A 944 22.19 22.53 -12.84
N LEU A 945 22.17 23.32 -13.91
CA LEU A 945 21.89 24.75 -13.87
C LEU A 945 20.44 25.06 -13.47
N SER A 946 19.47 24.23 -13.86
CA SER A 946 18.06 24.42 -13.49
C SER A 946 17.79 24.25 -12.00
N THR A 947 18.74 23.70 -11.24
CA THR A 947 18.65 23.59 -9.77
C THR A 947 19.12 24.85 -9.02
N THR A 948 19.38 25.95 -9.73
CA THR A 948 19.87 27.20 -9.11
C THR A 948 18.90 27.68 -8.01
N GLY A 949 19.47 28.03 -6.85
CA GLY A 949 18.69 28.40 -5.65
C GLY A 949 18.36 27.23 -4.72
N SER A 950 18.50 25.98 -5.17
CA SER A 950 18.22 24.78 -4.37
C SER A 950 19.48 24.17 -3.74
N VAL A 951 19.30 23.53 -2.58
CA VAL A 951 20.33 22.69 -1.95
C VAL A 951 20.22 21.27 -2.52
N LEU A 952 21.31 20.76 -3.09
CA LEU A 952 21.35 19.40 -3.63
C LEU A 952 21.77 18.42 -2.54
N VAL A 953 20.97 17.39 -2.29
CA VAL A 953 21.26 16.35 -1.29
C VAL A 953 21.22 14.97 -1.94
N GLU A 954 22.34 14.24 -1.87
CA GLU A 954 22.31 12.83 -2.24
C GLU A 954 21.58 12.04 -1.15
N ALA A 955 20.37 11.57 -1.43
CA ALA A 955 19.49 10.91 -0.48
C ALA A 955 19.85 9.43 -0.25
N SER A 956 21.14 9.10 -0.18
CA SER A 956 21.59 7.79 0.28
C SER A 956 21.40 7.70 1.79
N PRO A 957 20.54 6.77 2.28
CA PRO A 957 20.23 6.69 3.70
C PRO A 957 21.36 6.10 4.56
N HIS A 958 22.45 5.63 3.94
CA HIS A 958 23.55 4.91 4.61
C HIS A 958 24.94 5.44 4.29
N ASP A 959 25.07 6.20 3.20
CA ASP A 959 26.35 6.82 2.88
C ASP A 959 26.47 8.13 3.64
N LEU A 960 27.03 8.06 4.86
CA LEU A 960 27.24 9.23 5.70
C LEU A 960 28.31 10.18 5.13
N PHE A 961 29.08 9.77 4.12
CA PHE A 961 30.12 10.60 3.54
C PHE A 961 29.60 11.31 2.27
N TRP A 962 29.19 10.55 1.26
CA TRP A 962 28.71 11.10 0.00
C TRP A 962 27.28 11.61 0.08
N GLY A 963 26.46 11.01 0.95
CA GLY A 963 25.03 11.27 1.09
C GLY A 963 24.61 12.00 2.35
N GLY A 964 23.30 12.27 2.42
CA GLY A 964 22.64 12.99 3.51
C GLY A 964 22.30 12.14 4.74
N GLY A 965 22.44 10.81 4.69
CA GLY A 965 22.00 9.93 5.78
C GLY A 965 20.47 9.84 5.87
N ARG A 966 19.96 9.00 6.79
CA ARG A 966 18.51 8.74 6.91
C ARG A 966 17.77 9.91 7.56
N ASP A 967 18.37 10.48 8.58
CA ASP A 967 17.84 11.53 9.45
C ASP A 967 18.53 12.89 9.18
N GLY A 968 19.27 13.01 8.06
CA GLY A 968 20.03 14.21 7.70
C GLY A 968 21.43 14.29 8.34
N GLU A 969 21.93 13.18 8.89
CA GLU A 969 23.20 13.07 9.62
C GLU A 969 24.44 12.92 8.73
N GLY A 970 24.26 12.73 7.41
CA GLY A 970 25.34 12.57 6.45
C GLY A 970 25.98 13.89 5.99
N LEU A 971 27.24 13.81 5.53
CA LEU A 971 28.04 14.96 5.12
C LEU A 971 27.65 15.52 3.75
N ASN A 972 26.95 14.74 2.92
CA ASN A 972 26.45 15.10 1.60
C ASN A 972 27.56 15.65 0.66
N TYR A 973 28.74 15.02 0.65
CA TYR A 973 29.85 15.48 -0.20
C TYR A 973 29.50 15.49 -1.68
N LEU A 974 28.66 14.54 -2.16
CA LEU A 974 28.30 14.51 -3.58
C LEU A 974 27.45 15.71 -3.98
N GLY A 975 26.42 16.04 -3.18
CA GLY A 975 25.62 17.24 -3.37
C GLY A 975 26.45 18.52 -3.31
N ARG A 976 27.42 18.61 -2.39
CA ARG A 976 28.37 19.72 -2.30
C ARG A 976 29.22 19.89 -3.57
N LEU A 977 29.76 18.80 -4.11
CA LEU A 977 30.56 18.85 -5.34
C LEU A 977 29.71 19.30 -6.55
N LEU A 978 28.46 18.85 -6.65
CA LEU A 978 27.55 19.28 -7.71
C LEU A 978 27.19 20.77 -7.59
N MET A 979 26.93 21.27 -6.38
CA MET A 979 26.69 22.70 -6.15
C MET A 979 27.92 23.55 -6.46
N LYS A 980 29.13 23.03 -6.20
CA LYS A 980 30.39 23.66 -6.62
C LYS A 980 30.47 23.73 -8.15
N LEU A 981 30.23 22.62 -8.86
CA LEU A 981 30.20 22.59 -10.33
C LEU A 981 29.16 23.54 -10.93
N ARG A 982 27.96 23.59 -10.35
CA ARG A 982 26.89 24.52 -10.73
C ARG A 982 27.38 25.97 -10.66
N SER A 983 28.09 26.32 -9.60
CA SER A 983 28.63 27.67 -9.40
C SER A 983 29.72 28.00 -10.43
N GLU A 984 30.58 27.04 -10.76
CA GLU A 984 31.61 27.21 -11.81
C GLU A 984 30.98 27.44 -13.20
N PHE A 985 29.99 26.64 -13.60
CA PHE A 985 29.32 26.79 -14.89
C PHE A 985 28.47 28.09 -14.99
N LEU A 986 27.88 28.56 -13.89
CA LEU A 986 27.22 29.87 -13.84
C LEU A 986 28.24 31.02 -13.98
N GLY A 987 29.43 30.87 -13.40
CA GLY A 987 30.53 31.83 -13.55
C GLY A 987 31.03 31.91 -14.99
N GLU A 988 31.23 30.78 -15.66
CA GLU A 988 31.67 30.70 -17.06
C GLU A 988 30.65 31.33 -18.04
N SER A 989 29.35 31.13 -17.80
CA SER A 989 28.28 31.71 -18.64
C SER A 989 28.11 33.24 -18.48
N SER A 990 28.49 33.80 -17.33
CA SER A 990 28.53 35.27 -17.14
C SER A 990 29.68 35.96 -17.87
N SER A 991 30.72 35.20 -18.25
CA SER A 991 31.90 35.73 -18.96
C SER A 991 31.83 35.69 -20.49
N SER A 992 30.80 35.04 -21.06
CA SER A 992 30.62 34.89 -22.52
C SER A 992 29.61 35.87 -23.13
N CYS A 993 29.10 36.82 -22.35
CA CYS A 993 28.19 37.89 -22.78
C CYS A 993 28.89 39.26 -22.90
N GLU A 994 30.11 39.30 -23.44
CA GLU A 994 30.64 40.54 -24.04
C GLU A 994 30.38 40.48 -25.55
N SER A 995 29.35 41.21 -25.97
CA SER A 995 29.13 41.53 -27.38
C SER A 995 30.31 42.37 -27.88
N PRO A 996 30.95 42.04 -29.03
CA PRO A 996 31.90 42.94 -29.64
C PRO A 996 31.10 44.11 -30.22
N SER A 997 31.19 45.26 -29.56
CA SER A 997 30.67 46.52 -30.07
C SER A 997 31.68 47.16 -31.03
N ILE A 998 31.25 47.22 -32.30
CA ILE A 998 31.35 48.35 -33.24
C ILE A 998 32.69 48.56 -33.98
N ALA A 999 32.66 48.47 -35.31
CA ALA A 999 32.86 49.63 -36.22
C ALA A 999 32.84 49.23 -37.72
N VAL A 1000 31.91 49.85 -38.46
CA VAL A 1000 31.76 49.97 -39.94
C VAL A 1000 31.52 48.70 -40.74
#